data_AF-A0A9X3AIK2-F1
#
_entry.id   AF-A0A9X3AIK2-F1
#
_cell.length_a   1.000
_cell.length_b   1.000
_cell.length_c   1.000
_cell.angle_alpha   90.00
_cell.angle_beta   90.00
_cell.angle_gamma   90.00
#
_symmetry.space_group_name_H-M   'P 1'
#
loop_
_entity.id
_entity.type
_entity.pdbx_description
1 polymer ?
#
loop_
_entity_poly.entity_id
_entity_poly.type
_entity_poly.pdbx_seq_one_letter_code
_entity_poly.pdbx_strand_id
1 'polypeptide(L)'
;METDRPELLRTPSGTTLRFGTLVALALATTWFVAGAFAATWPPRTFLDDASCQVRADLYLTSTGSVDPDESKWAAYRDCMSGFFAPRLGWLVGGVVLLLLVATAVYVAWPKWRIRRSGLERLDSFPALWAKLSGPLDELVARAGLAKAPEFRLDAASSRAGGVAFGSSRKPVVCLDAGLVALLDRDRAGFDAVVLHELAHVRNGDVTTTYATLSAWRALLAVVLLPYLVLVVDPLLGWDFSNLDSPVTTGIVVRVVLLVVLVYLARTAVLRSRERYADALVAVWTGDADPYRTLRAVPDHRRVLRWVAIHPSLAARNAAMSDPKSLLRNGFLEALASGVAVQLAWSHLVDGLSKIDWYRSGNESFLVMRVVWGVAVATLVCVIAWRGAAYLRAGGTGRWTFLRPGLGLGLGLVVGVELELSQAGVLTPTSPLSVLAAGVLVLVTVLVCGWAGLVAVRLGDAVRSLRGALSAAAVVLVCVSFLGWFREITLAGVVWRDYLAVAYDLVSGYGRVAGVVVVPFLLNSDRVLTAAAVAVLWLVPLLLGRGSARLGVLAGLLGGAVWGVVAVVLTLTAGSTPEAATVRAAWELVAVFAVQVLVAVVVARRSEVVTALLATWVVGLVGCLGTWALHLADWQVDSVLAARPFQVLPVLGVVAALVGAVFSRDVVVPREGSGRVVVALVLVVSAVAVVWWPKAPQAALLLPDAGPEQVVDVDEAVNTWAYGGGFDRYTAVVNANDAVFKAFAAEDPALILETCDRARARAEEAAAFPEPPSPEVARTWKAGLAALVPGASECVKIYRGGEGDSQVMVDGFKEAITQLGQTLTLINQAREAATR
;
A
#
# COMPACT_ATOMS: atom_id res chain seq x y z
N MET A 1 -8.99 -34.90 25.07
CA MET A 1 -8.00 -35.32 24.05
C MET A 1 -7.61 -34.14 23.12
N GLU A 2 -7.39 -32.95 23.69
CA GLU A 2 -7.14 -31.69 22.93
C GLU A 2 -5.69 -31.20 23.07
N THR A 3 -4.93 -31.84 23.96
CA THR A 3 -3.57 -31.46 24.36
C THR A 3 -2.48 -31.89 23.38
N ASP A 4 -2.72 -32.86 22.49
CA ASP A 4 -1.66 -33.49 21.67
C ASP A 4 -1.68 -33.14 20.17
N ARG A 5 -2.28 -32.00 19.80
CA ARG A 5 -2.20 -31.52 18.42
C ARG A 5 -0.80 -30.95 18.15
N PRO A 6 -0.06 -31.43 17.13
CA PRO A 6 1.26 -30.87 16.79
C PRO A 6 1.18 -29.36 16.55
N GLU A 7 2.19 -28.60 17.00
CA GLU A 7 2.26 -27.12 16.86
C GLU A 7 2.01 -26.64 15.42
N LEU A 8 2.36 -27.48 14.43
CA LEU A 8 2.11 -27.27 13.01
C LEU A 8 0.63 -27.03 12.67
N LEU A 9 -0.30 -27.64 13.41
CA LEU A 9 -1.74 -27.51 13.23
C LEU A 9 -2.37 -26.36 14.06
N ARG A 10 -1.62 -25.78 15.00
CA ARG A 10 -2.11 -24.70 15.88
C ARG A 10 -1.77 -23.31 15.35
N THR A 11 -0.81 -23.21 14.45
CA THR A 11 -0.29 -21.95 13.90
C THR A 11 -0.91 -21.62 12.54
N PRO A 12 -1.06 -20.34 12.18
CA PRO A 12 -1.49 -19.95 10.85
C PRO A 12 -0.57 -20.57 9.79
N SER A 13 -1.14 -21.30 8.84
CA SER A 13 -0.35 -21.94 7.79
C SER A 13 0.22 -20.89 6.83
N GLY A 14 1.42 -21.14 6.31
CA GLY A 14 1.97 -20.31 5.24
C GLY A 14 1.09 -20.30 3.98
N THR A 15 0.27 -21.33 3.78
CA THR A 15 -0.67 -21.44 2.65
C THR A 15 -1.78 -20.40 2.77
N THR A 16 -2.37 -20.22 3.97
CA THR A 16 -3.43 -19.22 4.19
C THR A 16 -2.94 -17.79 3.95
N LEU A 17 -1.72 -17.47 4.39
CA LEU A 17 -1.12 -16.15 4.16
C LEU A 17 -0.98 -15.87 2.66
N ARG A 18 -0.37 -16.80 1.91
CA ARG A 18 -0.17 -16.68 0.46
C ARG A 18 -1.49 -16.59 -0.31
N PHE A 19 -2.51 -17.31 0.14
CA PHE A 19 -3.84 -17.23 -0.45
C PHE A 19 -4.49 -15.87 -0.17
N GLY A 20 -4.41 -15.37 1.06
CA GLY A 20 -4.92 -14.05 1.44
C GLY A 20 -4.27 -12.93 0.62
N THR A 21 -2.94 -12.95 0.46
CA THR A 21 -2.24 -11.94 -0.36
C THR A 21 -2.60 -12.02 -1.84
N LEU A 22 -2.79 -13.23 -2.39
CA LEU A 22 -3.28 -13.41 -3.76
C LEU A 22 -4.69 -12.81 -3.94
N VAL A 23 -5.61 -13.07 -3.02
CA VAL A 23 -6.98 -12.54 -3.08
C VAL A 23 -6.97 -11.02 -2.95
N ALA A 24 -6.21 -10.46 -2.01
CA ALA A 24 -6.07 -9.01 -1.86
C ALA A 24 -5.53 -8.35 -3.14
N LEU A 25 -4.47 -8.92 -3.73
CA LEU A 25 -3.90 -8.45 -4.98
C LEU A 25 -4.88 -8.54 -6.14
N ALA A 26 -5.64 -9.63 -6.25
CA ALA A 26 -6.65 -9.80 -7.30
C ALA A 26 -7.78 -8.78 -7.18
N LEU A 27 -8.32 -8.58 -5.98
CA LEU A 27 -9.38 -7.60 -5.71
C LEU A 27 -8.91 -6.18 -6.00
N ALA A 28 -7.73 -5.80 -5.47
CA ALA A 28 -7.19 -4.47 -5.67
C ALA A 28 -6.84 -4.19 -7.13
N THR A 29 -6.25 -5.15 -7.85
CA THR A 29 -5.97 -4.99 -9.30
C THR A 29 -7.27 -4.86 -10.10
N THR A 30 -8.31 -5.61 -9.73
CA THR A 30 -9.64 -5.45 -10.35
C THR A 30 -10.20 -4.06 -10.10
N TRP A 31 -10.05 -3.55 -8.87
CA TRP A 31 -10.46 -2.21 -8.49
C TRP A 31 -9.74 -1.14 -9.33
N PHE A 32 -8.41 -1.23 -9.43
CA PHE A 32 -7.61 -0.34 -10.28
C PHE A 32 -8.06 -0.37 -11.74
N VAL A 33 -8.16 -1.55 -12.35
CA VAL A 33 -8.55 -1.69 -13.76
C VAL A 33 -9.98 -1.19 -14.00
N ALA A 34 -10.92 -1.52 -13.12
CA ALA A 34 -12.28 -1.00 -13.21
C ALA A 34 -12.32 0.54 -13.07
N GLY A 35 -11.46 1.12 -12.24
CA GLY A 35 -11.30 2.56 -12.10
C GLY A 35 -10.71 3.22 -13.36
N ALA A 36 -9.73 2.56 -13.99
CA ALA A 36 -9.19 2.99 -15.28
C ALA A 36 -10.28 2.97 -16.37
N PHE A 37 -11.10 1.92 -16.42
CA PHE A 37 -12.27 1.88 -17.30
C PHE A 37 -13.29 2.97 -16.98
N ALA A 38 -13.56 3.23 -15.70
CA ALA A 38 -14.49 4.28 -15.29
C ALA A 38 -14.03 5.69 -15.70
N ALA A 39 -12.72 5.91 -15.75
CA ALA A 39 -12.13 7.19 -16.17
C ALA A 39 -12.09 7.33 -17.70
N THR A 40 -11.90 6.22 -18.43
CA THR A 40 -11.70 6.25 -19.89
C THR A 40 -12.99 5.99 -20.69
N TRP A 41 -13.96 5.28 -20.11
CA TRP A 41 -15.16 4.84 -20.81
C TRP A 41 -16.45 5.30 -20.12
N PRO A 42 -17.37 6.01 -20.84
CA PRO A 42 -17.30 6.40 -22.25
C PRO A 42 -16.26 7.51 -22.54
N PRO A 43 -15.77 7.72 -23.77
CA PRO A 43 -14.70 8.70 -24.09
C PRO A 43 -14.92 10.13 -23.57
N ARG A 44 -16.17 10.53 -23.34
CA ARG A 44 -16.51 11.82 -22.73
C ARG A 44 -15.98 11.98 -21.30
N THR A 45 -15.75 10.89 -20.57
CA THR A 45 -15.31 10.94 -19.16
C THR A 45 -13.83 11.23 -18.96
N PHE A 46 -13.01 11.03 -20.00
CA PHE A 46 -11.58 11.35 -19.93
C PHE A 46 -11.36 12.86 -19.72
N LEU A 47 -12.28 13.70 -20.20
CA LEU A 47 -12.23 15.15 -20.10
C LEU A 47 -12.97 15.70 -18.87
N ASP A 48 -13.60 14.84 -18.04
CA ASP A 48 -14.37 15.28 -16.86
C ASP A 48 -13.50 16.10 -15.90
N ASP A 49 -12.28 15.65 -15.67
CA ASP A 49 -11.33 16.27 -14.74
C ASP A 49 -10.95 17.68 -15.22
N ALA A 50 -10.51 17.78 -16.48
CA ALA A 50 -10.19 19.06 -17.12
C ALA A 50 -11.41 19.99 -17.20
N SER A 51 -12.61 19.45 -17.47
CA SER A 51 -13.83 20.26 -17.52
C SER A 51 -14.21 20.82 -16.15
N CYS A 52 -14.05 20.03 -15.08
CA CYS A 52 -14.26 20.51 -13.72
C CYS A 52 -13.19 21.50 -13.28
N GLN A 53 -11.92 21.32 -13.68
CA GLN A 53 -10.84 22.27 -13.44
C GLN A 53 -11.15 23.63 -14.08
N VAL A 54 -11.54 23.64 -15.36
CA VAL A 54 -11.90 24.87 -16.09
C VAL A 54 -13.10 25.58 -15.46
N ARG A 55 -14.14 24.84 -15.04
CA ARG A 55 -15.30 25.43 -14.35
C ARG A 55 -14.97 26.02 -12.98
N ALA A 56 -13.98 25.44 -12.32
CA ALA A 56 -13.52 25.86 -11.01
C ALA A 56 -12.41 26.92 -11.05
N ASP A 57 -11.94 27.31 -12.24
CA ASP A 57 -10.75 28.16 -12.44
C ASP A 57 -9.50 27.59 -11.72
N LEU A 58 -9.41 26.26 -11.66
CA LEU A 58 -8.39 25.52 -10.92
C LEU A 58 -7.30 25.01 -11.86
N TYR A 59 -6.14 25.67 -11.87
CA TYR A 59 -5.00 25.33 -12.71
C TYR A 59 -3.74 25.05 -11.88
N LEU A 60 -2.80 24.31 -12.46
CA LEU A 60 -1.49 24.08 -11.84
C LEU A 60 -0.66 25.36 -11.83
N THR A 61 0.17 25.52 -10.80
CA THR A 61 1.14 26.61 -10.70
C THR A 61 2.46 26.21 -11.34
N SER A 62 3.33 27.20 -11.57
CA SER A 62 4.70 27.03 -12.11
C SER A 62 5.59 26.12 -11.25
N THR A 63 5.22 25.86 -9.99
CA THR A 63 5.90 24.89 -9.12
C THR A 63 5.28 23.49 -9.17
N GLY A 64 4.28 23.27 -10.02
CA GLY A 64 3.47 22.05 -10.04
C GLY A 64 2.63 21.86 -8.78
N SER A 65 2.50 22.91 -7.96
CA SER A 65 1.57 22.93 -6.83
C SER A 65 0.19 23.32 -7.32
N VAL A 66 -0.82 22.94 -6.56
CA VAL A 66 -2.20 23.31 -6.89
C VAL A 66 -2.56 24.62 -6.19
N ASP A 67 -3.42 25.41 -6.82
CA ASP A 67 -3.92 26.68 -6.29
C ASP A 67 -4.37 26.53 -4.82
N PRO A 68 -3.87 27.38 -3.90
CA PRO A 68 -4.23 27.33 -2.48
C PRO A 68 -5.65 27.84 -2.18
N ASP A 69 -6.34 28.44 -3.15
CA ASP A 69 -7.71 28.94 -2.96
C ASP A 69 -8.71 27.78 -2.79
N GLU A 70 -9.12 27.56 -1.54
CA GLU A 70 -10.06 26.52 -1.15
C GLU A 70 -11.45 26.67 -1.81
N SER A 71 -11.82 27.88 -2.24
CA SER A 71 -13.11 28.12 -2.91
C SER A 71 -13.15 27.49 -4.30
N LYS A 72 -12.04 27.57 -5.05
CA LYS A 72 -11.86 26.89 -6.34
C LYS A 72 -11.91 25.37 -6.16
N TRP A 73 -11.24 24.86 -5.13
CA TRP A 73 -11.33 23.44 -4.78
C TRP A 73 -12.73 22.98 -4.42
N ALA A 74 -13.51 23.80 -3.72
CA ALA A 74 -14.91 23.50 -3.44
C ALA A 74 -15.72 23.37 -4.74
N ALA A 75 -15.59 24.32 -5.67
CA ALA A 75 -16.24 24.28 -6.97
C ALA A 75 -15.83 23.05 -7.81
N TYR A 76 -14.53 22.72 -7.82
CA TYR A 76 -14.02 21.52 -8.49
C TYR A 76 -14.64 20.25 -7.91
N ARG A 77 -14.67 20.12 -6.58
CA ARG A 77 -15.24 18.93 -5.90
C ARG A 77 -16.74 18.82 -6.09
N ASP A 78 -17.46 19.94 -6.08
CA ASP A 78 -18.89 19.96 -6.37
C ASP A 78 -19.17 19.46 -7.79
N CYS A 79 -18.35 19.88 -8.77
CA CYS A 79 -18.39 19.35 -10.13
C CYS A 79 -18.06 17.85 -10.17
N MET A 80 -16.98 17.42 -9.51
CA MET A 80 -16.53 16.02 -9.49
C MET A 80 -17.51 15.08 -8.78
N SER A 81 -18.28 15.59 -7.82
CA SER A 81 -19.28 14.81 -7.07
C SER A 81 -20.34 14.18 -7.98
N GLY A 82 -20.64 14.81 -9.12
CA GLY A 82 -21.56 14.29 -10.13
C GLY A 82 -21.11 12.96 -10.75
N PHE A 83 -19.81 12.68 -10.74
CA PHE A 83 -19.23 11.45 -11.31
C PHE A 83 -19.04 10.34 -10.28
N PHE A 84 -19.28 10.59 -9.00
CA PHE A 84 -19.06 9.62 -7.93
C PHE A 84 -19.84 8.32 -8.13
N ALA A 85 -21.17 8.41 -8.30
CA ALA A 85 -22.02 7.21 -8.37
C ALA A 85 -21.76 6.34 -9.63
N PRO A 86 -21.63 6.91 -10.85
CA PRO A 86 -21.24 6.12 -12.02
C PRO A 86 -19.89 5.43 -11.85
N ARG A 87 -18.87 6.14 -11.36
CA ARG A 87 -17.52 5.58 -11.18
C ARG A 87 -17.48 4.51 -10.08
N LEU A 88 -18.20 4.73 -8.97
CA LEU A 88 -18.36 3.71 -7.93
C LEU A 88 -19.08 2.46 -8.48
N GLY A 89 -20.09 2.64 -9.34
CA GLY A 89 -20.79 1.55 -10.03
C GLY A 89 -19.84 0.67 -10.85
N TRP A 90 -18.89 1.27 -11.57
CA TRP A 90 -17.83 0.54 -12.29
C TRP A 90 -16.92 -0.23 -11.36
N LEU A 91 -16.42 0.41 -10.30
CA LEU A 91 -15.51 -0.21 -9.33
C LEU A 91 -16.14 -1.42 -8.63
N VAL A 92 -17.35 -1.23 -8.09
CA VAL A 92 -18.13 -2.30 -7.43
C VAL A 92 -18.53 -3.36 -8.45
N GLY A 93 -18.96 -2.95 -9.65
CA GLY A 93 -19.35 -3.85 -10.73
C GLY A 93 -18.20 -4.77 -11.16
N GLY A 94 -16.98 -4.24 -11.31
CA GLY A 94 -15.79 -5.02 -11.63
C GLY A 94 -15.46 -6.07 -10.56
N VAL A 95 -15.50 -5.69 -9.28
CA VAL A 95 -15.28 -6.62 -8.16
C VAL A 95 -16.37 -7.70 -8.10
N VAL A 96 -17.64 -7.32 -8.24
CA VAL A 96 -18.77 -8.26 -8.26
C VAL A 96 -18.61 -9.23 -9.44
N LEU A 97 -18.27 -8.73 -10.64
CA LEU A 97 -18.04 -9.56 -11.82
C LEU A 97 -16.89 -10.56 -11.60
N LEU A 98 -15.76 -10.12 -11.04
CA LEU A 98 -14.65 -11.00 -10.68
C LEU A 98 -15.13 -12.11 -9.74
N LEU A 99 -15.84 -11.76 -8.66
CA LEU A 99 -16.33 -12.72 -7.67
C LEU A 99 -17.35 -13.71 -8.25
N LEU A 100 -18.25 -13.24 -9.12
CA LEU A 100 -19.23 -14.08 -9.82
C LEU A 100 -18.53 -15.08 -10.74
N VAL A 101 -17.59 -14.62 -11.57
CA VAL A 101 -16.83 -15.49 -12.48
C VAL A 101 -15.98 -16.49 -11.69
N ALA A 102 -15.29 -16.05 -10.64
CA ALA A 102 -14.52 -16.92 -9.76
C ALA A 102 -15.41 -17.98 -9.10
N THR A 103 -16.59 -17.60 -8.61
CA THR A 103 -17.55 -18.51 -7.98
C THR A 103 -18.11 -19.51 -8.99
N ALA A 104 -18.48 -19.05 -10.20
CA ALA A 104 -18.96 -19.91 -11.27
C ALA A 104 -17.91 -20.96 -11.66
N VAL A 105 -16.65 -20.56 -11.83
CA VAL A 105 -15.53 -21.48 -12.09
C VAL A 105 -15.34 -22.45 -10.93
N TYR A 106 -15.36 -21.97 -9.68
CA TYR A 106 -15.18 -22.80 -8.49
C TYR A 106 -16.25 -23.90 -8.36
N VAL A 107 -17.52 -23.56 -8.59
CA VAL A 107 -18.65 -24.50 -8.46
C VAL A 107 -18.76 -25.44 -9.67
N ALA A 108 -18.48 -24.96 -10.89
CA ALA A 108 -18.57 -25.76 -12.11
C ALA A 108 -17.41 -26.76 -12.25
N TRP A 109 -16.22 -26.41 -11.76
CA TRP A 109 -14.99 -27.18 -11.99
C TRP A 109 -15.06 -28.64 -11.52
N PRO A 110 -15.50 -28.98 -10.29
CA PRO A 110 -15.57 -30.37 -9.83
C PRO A 110 -16.50 -31.23 -10.71
N LYS A 111 -17.68 -30.69 -11.07
CA LYS A 111 -18.67 -31.41 -11.90
C LYS A 111 -18.15 -31.62 -13.32
N TRP A 112 -17.51 -30.60 -13.88
CA TRP A 112 -16.90 -30.68 -15.20
C TRP A 112 -15.79 -31.73 -15.23
N ARG A 113 -14.93 -31.77 -14.20
CA ARG A 113 -13.87 -32.77 -14.08
C ARG A 113 -14.43 -34.20 -13.99
N ILE A 114 -15.43 -34.43 -13.13
CA ILE A 114 -16.07 -35.75 -12.99
C ILE A 114 -16.61 -36.24 -14.34
N ARG A 115 -17.34 -35.38 -15.07
CA ARG A 115 -17.93 -35.73 -16.36
C ARG A 115 -16.88 -35.96 -17.44
N ARG A 116 -15.88 -35.07 -17.54
CA ARG A 116 -14.87 -35.14 -18.60
C ARG A 116 -13.87 -36.28 -18.40
N SER A 117 -13.53 -36.61 -17.17
CA SER A 117 -12.62 -37.71 -16.84
C SER A 117 -13.34 -39.05 -16.60
N GLY A 118 -14.67 -39.11 -16.74
CA GLY A 118 -15.43 -40.35 -16.53
C GLY A 118 -15.27 -40.93 -15.12
N LEU A 119 -15.18 -40.09 -14.09
CA LEU A 119 -14.86 -40.56 -12.73
C LEU A 119 -16.06 -41.29 -12.11
N GLU A 120 -15.90 -42.58 -11.87
CA GLU A 120 -16.93 -43.43 -11.28
C GLU A 120 -16.80 -43.49 -9.76
N ARG A 121 -17.90 -43.78 -9.06
CA ARG A 121 -17.86 -43.91 -7.61
C ARG A 121 -17.25 -45.26 -7.24
N LEU A 122 -16.44 -45.31 -6.18
CA LEU A 122 -15.78 -46.57 -5.84
C LEU A 122 -16.78 -47.64 -5.34
N ASP A 123 -17.90 -47.21 -4.73
CA ASP A 123 -18.97 -48.07 -4.24
C ASP A 123 -19.82 -48.69 -5.36
N SER A 124 -19.72 -48.22 -6.61
CA SER A 124 -20.36 -48.89 -7.75
C SER A 124 -19.63 -50.16 -8.21
N PHE A 125 -18.48 -50.50 -7.61
CA PHE A 125 -17.71 -51.71 -7.88
C PHE A 125 -17.68 -52.64 -6.64
N PRO A 126 -18.67 -53.52 -6.43
CA PRO A 126 -18.83 -54.26 -5.17
C PRO A 126 -17.59 -55.07 -4.74
N ALA A 127 -16.97 -55.79 -5.66
CA ALA A 127 -15.78 -56.60 -5.38
C ALA A 127 -14.57 -55.74 -4.98
N LEU A 128 -14.42 -54.57 -5.60
CA LEU A 128 -13.33 -53.65 -5.30
C LEU A 128 -13.57 -52.88 -4.00
N TRP A 129 -14.81 -52.46 -3.76
CA TRP A 129 -15.22 -51.80 -2.52
C TRP A 129 -15.05 -52.71 -1.30
N ALA A 130 -15.40 -54.00 -1.41
CA ALA A 130 -15.18 -54.98 -0.34
C ALA A 130 -13.70 -55.08 0.04
N LYS A 131 -12.79 -54.91 -0.92
CA LYS A 131 -11.35 -54.93 -0.69
C LYS A 131 -10.80 -53.62 -0.10
N LEU A 132 -11.33 -52.47 -0.54
CA LEU A 132 -10.78 -51.15 -0.19
C LEU A 132 -11.44 -50.48 1.02
N SER A 133 -12.70 -50.79 1.33
CA SER A 133 -13.45 -50.13 2.40
C SER A 133 -12.74 -50.18 3.76
N GLY A 134 -12.34 -51.38 4.22
CA GLY A 134 -11.60 -51.54 5.49
C GLY A 134 -10.29 -50.74 5.53
N PRO A 135 -9.38 -50.91 4.54
CA PRO A 135 -8.17 -50.09 4.42
C PRO A 135 -8.43 -48.59 4.42
N LEU A 136 -9.42 -48.11 3.66
CA LEU A 136 -9.73 -46.69 3.56
C LEU A 136 -10.30 -46.13 4.88
N ASP A 137 -11.17 -46.88 5.55
CA ASP A 137 -11.74 -46.48 6.85
C ASP A 137 -10.64 -46.35 7.92
N GLU A 138 -9.67 -47.27 7.92
CA GLU A 138 -8.49 -47.20 8.79
C GLU A 138 -7.68 -45.92 8.55
N LEU A 139 -7.42 -45.56 7.29
CA LEU A 139 -6.66 -44.38 6.93
C LEU A 139 -7.43 -43.08 7.20
N VAL A 140 -8.76 -43.07 6.99
CA VAL A 140 -9.64 -41.95 7.34
C VAL A 140 -9.64 -41.70 8.84
N ALA A 141 -9.70 -42.77 9.64
CA ALA A 141 -9.59 -42.70 11.09
C ALA A 141 -8.21 -42.19 11.53
N ARG A 142 -7.12 -42.70 10.92
CA ARG A 142 -5.75 -42.26 11.18
C ARG A 142 -5.52 -40.78 10.85
N ALA A 143 -6.11 -40.30 9.75
CA ALA A 143 -6.10 -38.87 9.39
C ALA A 143 -6.97 -38.00 10.32
N GLY A 144 -7.76 -38.61 11.21
CA GLY A 144 -8.62 -37.92 12.18
C GLY A 144 -9.74 -37.12 11.52
N LEU A 145 -10.30 -37.61 10.41
CA LEU A 145 -11.42 -36.98 9.71
C LEU A 145 -12.75 -37.38 10.38
N ALA A 146 -13.57 -36.39 10.72
CA ALA A 146 -14.89 -36.63 11.32
C ALA A 146 -15.90 -37.27 10.34
N LYS A 147 -15.68 -37.11 9.03
CA LYS A 147 -16.51 -37.68 7.97
C LYS A 147 -15.62 -38.15 6.83
N ALA A 148 -15.85 -39.38 6.37
CA ALA A 148 -15.14 -39.92 5.21
C ALA A 148 -15.44 -39.11 3.93
N PRO A 149 -14.43 -38.87 3.08
CA PRO A 149 -14.66 -38.28 1.76
C PRO A 149 -15.36 -39.27 0.83
N GLU A 150 -15.94 -38.76 -0.25
CA GLU A 150 -16.45 -39.61 -1.34
C GLU A 150 -15.27 -40.15 -2.15
N PHE A 151 -15.09 -41.48 -2.17
CA PHE A 151 -14.04 -42.10 -2.98
C PHE A 151 -14.53 -42.37 -4.41
N ARG A 152 -13.71 -41.97 -5.39
CA ARG A 152 -13.93 -42.20 -6.82
C ARG A 152 -12.73 -42.91 -7.45
N LEU A 153 -12.97 -43.58 -8.58
CA LEU A 153 -11.95 -44.28 -9.34
C LEU A 153 -11.74 -43.59 -10.69
N ASP A 154 -10.48 -43.28 -11.02
CA ASP A 154 -10.06 -43.01 -12.40
C ASP A 154 -9.54 -44.33 -13.00
N ALA A 155 -10.44 -45.04 -13.69
CA ALA A 155 -10.14 -46.32 -14.31
C ALA A 155 -9.19 -46.19 -15.51
N ALA A 156 -9.06 -45.00 -16.09
CA ALA A 156 -8.22 -44.74 -17.25
C ALA A 156 -6.76 -44.43 -16.87
N SER A 157 -6.48 -44.03 -15.62
CA SER A 157 -5.13 -43.71 -15.15
C SER A 157 -4.40 -44.96 -14.62
N SER A 158 -3.31 -45.35 -15.29
CA SER A 158 -2.39 -46.40 -14.83
C SER A 158 -1.36 -45.92 -13.80
N ARG A 159 -1.41 -44.65 -13.39
CA ARG A 159 -0.46 -44.08 -12.43
C ARG A 159 -0.77 -44.55 -11.00
N ALA A 160 0.26 -44.68 -10.17
CA ALA A 160 0.11 -44.92 -8.74
C ALA A 160 -0.06 -43.58 -8.00
N GLY A 161 -1.20 -42.91 -8.24
CA GLY A 161 -1.50 -41.59 -7.70
C GLY A 161 -2.95 -41.42 -7.27
N GLY A 162 -3.25 -40.25 -6.71
CA GLY A 162 -4.59 -39.84 -6.34
C GLY A 162 -4.74 -38.33 -6.42
N VAL A 163 -5.97 -37.86 -6.21
CA VAL A 163 -6.27 -36.42 -6.17
C VAL A 163 -7.51 -36.12 -5.35
N ALA A 164 -7.35 -35.25 -4.36
CA ALA A 164 -8.45 -34.65 -3.60
C ALA A 164 -9.03 -33.42 -4.31
N PHE A 165 -10.37 -33.37 -4.45
CA PHE A 165 -11.09 -32.22 -4.99
C PHE A 165 -12.50 -32.03 -4.43
N GLY A 166 -13.19 -30.97 -4.87
CA GLY A 166 -14.54 -30.62 -4.40
C GLY A 166 -14.51 -29.45 -3.42
N SER A 167 -15.21 -29.59 -2.30
CA SER A 167 -15.30 -28.55 -1.25
C SER A 167 -15.07 -29.16 0.12
N SER A 168 -14.75 -28.34 1.13
CA SER A 168 -14.57 -28.83 2.51
C SER A 168 -15.82 -29.52 3.09
N ARG A 169 -17.03 -29.22 2.57
CA ARG A 169 -18.28 -29.87 3.01
C ARG A 169 -18.56 -31.20 2.30
N LYS A 170 -18.08 -31.37 1.08
CA LYS A 170 -18.23 -32.57 0.25
C LYS A 170 -16.89 -32.86 -0.44
N PRO A 171 -15.88 -33.34 0.32
CA PRO A 171 -14.60 -33.69 -0.25
C PRO A 171 -14.73 -34.98 -1.07
N VAL A 172 -14.08 -35.00 -2.23
CA VAL A 172 -13.99 -36.15 -3.12
C VAL A 172 -12.52 -36.53 -3.24
N VAL A 173 -12.18 -37.79 -3.02
CA VAL A 173 -10.84 -38.33 -3.22
C VAL A 173 -10.91 -39.31 -4.39
N CYS A 174 -10.21 -38.99 -5.47
CA CYS A 174 -10.10 -39.89 -6.62
C CYS A 174 -8.81 -40.69 -6.52
N LEU A 175 -8.92 -42.00 -6.67
CA LEU A 175 -7.81 -42.95 -6.71
C LEU A 175 -7.60 -43.40 -8.16
N ASP A 176 -6.35 -43.42 -8.61
CA ASP A 176 -6.02 -43.96 -9.92
C ASP A 176 -6.01 -45.50 -9.87
N ALA A 177 -6.35 -46.17 -10.96
CA ALA A 177 -6.33 -47.64 -11.02
C ALA A 177 -4.94 -48.23 -10.69
N GLY A 178 -3.85 -47.53 -11.07
CA GLY A 178 -2.49 -47.93 -10.71
C GLY A 178 -2.20 -47.85 -9.21
N LEU A 179 -2.85 -46.95 -8.46
CA LEU A 179 -2.73 -46.88 -7.00
C LEU A 179 -3.50 -48.02 -6.34
N VAL A 180 -4.69 -48.34 -6.86
CA VAL A 180 -5.48 -49.48 -6.36
C VAL A 180 -4.71 -50.80 -6.53
N ALA A 181 -4.02 -51.00 -7.65
CA ALA A 181 -3.17 -52.16 -7.88
C ALA A 181 -1.94 -52.21 -6.96
N LEU A 182 -1.51 -51.06 -6.42
CA LEU A 182 -0.38 -50.98 -5.49
C LEU A 182 -0.72 -51.58 -4.12
N LEU A 183 -1.99 -51.61 -3.72
CA LEU A 183 -2.42 -52.12 -2.42
C LEU A 183 -1.86 -53.53 -2.12
N ASP A 184 -1.87 -54.42 -3.11
CA ASP A 184 -1.37 -55.80 -2.94
C ASP A 184 0.15 -55.91 -3.04
N ARG A 185 0.79 -54.99 -3.77
CA ARG A 185 2.23 -55.03 -4.07
C ARG A 185 3.06 -54.33 -3.01
N ASP A 186 2.54 -53.23 -2.48
CA ASP A 186 3.19 -52.34 -1.53
C ASP A 186 2.13 -51.55 -0.74
N ARG A 187 1.65 -52.17 0.33
CA ARG A 187 0.65 -51.56 1.21
C ARG A 187 1.14 -50.24 1.81
N ALA A 188 2.42 -50.13 2.15
CA ALA A 188 2.99 -48.92 2.74
C ALA A 188 2.96 -47.76 1.75
N GLY A 189 3.33 -48.01 0.48
CA GLY A 189 3.21 -47.02 -0.60
C GLY A 189 1.76 -46.60 -0.87
N PHE A 190 0.82 -47.55 -0.85
CA PHE A 190 -0.62 -47.25 -0.95
C PHE A 190 -1.08 -46.33 0.19
N ASP A 191 -0.79 -46.72 1.44
CA ASP A 191 -1.18 -45.97 2.64
C ASP A 191 -0.60 -44.55 2.62
N ALA A 192 0.67 -44.39 2.22
CA ALA A 192 1.33 -43.09 2.14
C ALA A 192 0.64 -42.15 1.14
N VAL A 193 0.30 -42.63 -0.06
CA VAL A 193 -0.38 -41.82 -1.08
C VAL A 193 -1.81 -41.47 -0.65
N VAL A 194 -2.57 -42.42 -0.10
CA VAL A 194 -3.92 -42.14 0.38
C VAL A 194 -3.90 -41.17 1.56
N LEU A 195 -2.98 -41.31 2.52
CA LEU A 195 -2.80 -40.36 3.62
C LEU A 195 -2.43 -38.97 3.11
N HIS A 196 -1.64 -38.85 2.05
CA HIS A 196 -1.34 -37.55 1.41
C HIS A 196 -2.62 -36.86 0.90
N GLU A 197 -3.47 -37.60 0.19
CA GLU A 197 -4.73 -37.07 -0.30
C GLU A 197 -5.71 -36.72 0.85
N LEU A 198 -5.74 -37.53 1.90
CA LEU A 198 -6.51 -37.24 3.11
C LEU A 198 -5.94 -36.05 3.89
N ALA A 199 -4.64 -35.78 3.82
CA ALA A 199 -4.02 -34.60 4.41
C ALA A 199 -4.55 -33.30 3.77
N HIS A 200 -4.72 -33.27 2.44
CA HIS A 200 -5.36 -32.15 1.74
C HIS A 200 -6.80 -31.91 2.22
N VAL A 201 -7.54 -32.98 2.50
CA VAL A 201 -8.91 -32.89 3.06
C VAL A 201 -8.87 -32.37 4.49
N ARG A 202 -7.98 -32.92 5.32
CA ARG A 202 -7.84 -32.59 6.74
C ARG A 202 -7.46 -31.14 6.99
N ASN A 203 -6.57 -30.60 6.17
CA ASN A 203 -6.15 -29.20 6.23
C ASN A 203 -7.14 -28.24 5.56
N GLY A 204 -8.16 -28.75 4.85
CA GLY A 204 -9.10 -27.92 4.09
C GLY A 204 -8.49 -27.30 2.83
N ASP A 205 -7.31 -27.74 2.41
CA ASP A 205 -6.54 -27.14 1.32
C ASP A 205 -7.20 -27.35 -0.05
N VAL A 206 -8.12 -28.31 -0.17
CA VAL A 206 -8.98 -28.50 -1.34
C VAL A 206 -9.69 -27.19 -1.70
N THR A 207 -10.35 -26.56 -0.74
CA THR A 207 -11.10 -25.31 -0.97
C THR A 207 -10.17 -24.18 -1.39
N THR A 208 -9.08 -23.98 -0.65
CA THR A 208 -8.06 -22.96 -0.94
C THR A 208 -7.47 -23.11 -2.34
N THR A 209 -7.26 -24.35 -2.77
CA THR A 209 -6.69 -24.65 -4.10
C THR A 209 -7.64 -24.28 -5.21
N TYR A 210 -8.88 -24.77 -5.15
CA TYR A 210 -9.83 -24.45 -6.21
C TYR A 210 -10.24 -22.97 -6.18
N ALA A 211 -10.29 -22.34 -5.01
CA ALA A 211 -10.47 -20.89 -4.90
C ALA A 211 -9.31 -20.12 -5.56
N THR A 212 -8.07 -20.51 -5.28
CA THR A 212 -6.86 -19.95 -5.92
C THR A 212 -6.90 -20.07 -7.44
N LEU A 213 -7.21 -21.26 -7.94
CA LEU A 213 -7.30 -21.54 -9.37
C LEU A 213 -8.44 -20.81 -10.06
N SER A 214 -9.55 -20.57 -9.35
CA SER A 214 -10.71 -19.87 -9.87
C SER A 214 -10.50 -18.36 -9.88
N ALA A 215 -9.95 -17.80 -8.81
CA ALA A 215 -9.56 -16.39 -8.73
C ALA A 215 -8.53 -16.03 -9.81
N TRP A 216 -7.51 -16.88 -10.02
CA TRP A 216 -6.55 -16.71 -11.12
C TRP A 216 -7.22 -16.64 -12.49
N ARG A 217 -8.12 -17.58 -12.80
CA ARG A 217 -8.82 -17.60 -14.10
C ARG A 217 -9.75 -16.41 -14.27
N ALA A 218 -10.46 -16.04 -13.20
CA ALA A 218 -11.32 -14.87 -13.20
C ALA A 218 -10.52 -13.58 -13.41
N LEU A 219 -9.36 -13.44 -12.75
CA LEU A 219 -8.47 -12.30 -12.94
C LEU A 219 -7.98 -12.21 -14.40
N LEU A 220 -7.58 -13.33 -15.00
CA LEU A 220 -7.18 -13.33 -16.41
C LEU A 220 -8.32 -12.88 -17.34
N ALA A 221 -9.53 -13.38 -17.11
CA ALA A 221 -10.67 -13.12 -17.98
C ALA A 221 -11.31 -11.74 -17.79
N VAL A 222 -11.42 -11.27 -16.54
CA VAL A 222 -12.16 -10.05 -16.16
C VAL A 222 -11.24 -8.83 -16.05
N VAL A 223 -9.95 -9.03 -15.80
CA VAL A 223 -9.01 -7.93 -15.54
C VAL A 223 -7.95 -7.86 -16.61
N LEU A 224 -7.14 -8.91 -16.75
CA LEU A 224 -5.98 -8.85 -17.66
C LEU A 224 -6.40 -8.70 -19.11
N LEU A 225 -7.34 -9.53 -19.59
CA LEU A 225 -7.77 -9.48 -20.99
C LEU A 225 -8.41 -8.13 -21.35
N PRO A 226 -9.39 -7.58 -20.60
CA PRO A 226 -9.91 -6.26 -20.88
C PRO A 226 -8.85 -5.16 -20.77
N TYR A 227 -7.98 -5.21 -19.76
CA TYR A 227 -6.92 -4.21 -19.61
C TYR A 227 -5.95 -4.22 -20.79
N LEU A 228 -5.56 -5.40 -21.29
CA LEU A 228 -4.73 -5.50 -22.50
C LEU A 228 -5.44 -4.91 -23.72
N VAL A 229 -6.74 -5.12 -23.87
CA VAL A 229 -7.52 -4.48 -24.95
C VAL A 229 -7.53 -2.96 -24.80
N LEU A 230 -7.74 -2.45 -23.57
CA LEU A 230 -7.73 -1.01 -23.27
C LEU A 230 -6.39 -0.36 -23.63
N VAL A 231 -5.28 -0.99 -23.23
CA VAL A 231 -3.96 -0.44 -23.54
C VAL A 231 -3.70 -0.52 -25.06
N VAL A 232 -4.19 -1.56 -25.75
CA VAL A 232 -3.89 -1.81 -27.19
C VAL A 232 -4.70 -0.94 -28.15
N ASP A 233 -5.82 -0.38 -27.70
CA ASP A 233 -6.72 0.38 -28.56
C ASP A 233 -6.15 1.78 -28.91
N PRO A 234 -5.82 2.06 -30.18
CA PRO A 234 -5.35 3.38 -30.62
C PRO A 234 -6.40 4.48 -30.42
N LEU A 235 -7.70 4.14 -30.41
CA LEU A 235 -8.79 5.10 -30.22
C LEU A 235 -8.87 5.64 -28.79
N LEU A 236 -8.21 4.99 -27.84
CA LEU A 236 -8.19 5.38 -26.43
C LEU A 236 -6.89 6.15 -26.07
N GLY A 237 -6.07 6.50 -27.07
CA GLY A 237 -4.93 7.43 -26.94
C GLY A 237 -3.57 6.78 -26.68
N TRP A 238 -3.48 5.45 -26.74
CA TRP A 238 -2.26 4.71 -26.42
C TRP A 238 -1.62 4.16 -27.70
N ASP A 239 -0.58 4.85 -28.17
CA ASP A 239 0.11 4.47 -29.40
C ASP A 239 1.19 3.42 -29.15
N PHE A 240 0.81 2.14 -29.30
CA PHE A 240 1.76 1.02 -29.28
C PHE A 240 2.71 0.98 -30.46
N SER A 241 2.51 1.77 -31.51
CA SER A 241 3.49 1.85 -32.60
C SER A 241 4.79 2.52 -32.15
N ASN A 242 4.77 3.23 -31.01
CA ASN A 242 5.93 3.86 -30.38
C ASN A 242 6.36 3.13 -29.09
N LEU A 243 6.73 1.84 -29.22
CA LEU A 243 7.31 1.06 -28.11
C LEU A 243 8.60 1.68 -27.55
N ASP A 244 9.26 2.55 -28.31
CA ASP A 244 10.45 3.28 -27.87
C ASP A 244 10.14 4.33 -26.78
N SER A 245 8.86 4.67 -26.57
CA SER A 245 8.46 5.52 -25.45
C SER A 245 8.73 4.85 -24.10
N PRO A 246 9.49 5.51 -23.19
CA PRO A 246 9.74 5.01 -21.84
C PRO A 246 8.46 4.73 -21.03
N VAL A 247 7.38 5.47 -21.32
CA VAL A 247 6.05 5.30 -20.74
C VAL A 247 5.47 3.94 -21.14
N THR A 248 5.33 3.70 -22.45
CA THR A 248 4.76 2.47 -23.01
C THR A 248 5.55 1.23 -22.57
N THR A 249 6.89 1.28 -22.68
CA THR A 249 7.76 0.21 -22.21
C THR A 249 7.61 -0.02 -20.71
N GLY A 250 7.55 1.06 -19.91
CA GLY A 250 7.37 0.98 -18.47
C GLY A 250 6.05 0.30 -18.06
N ILE A 251 4.99 0.47 -18.83
CA ILE A 251 3.66 -0.11 -18.57
C ILE A 251 3.66 -1.58 -18.91
N VAL A 252 4.15 -1.94 -20.10
CA VAL A 252 4.27 -3.35 -20.53
C VAL A 252 5.09 -4.16 -19.52
N VAL A 253 6.25 -3.65 -19.11
CA VAL A 253 7.11 -4.32 -18.12
C VAL A 253 6.36 -4.54 -16.81
N ARG A 254 5.66 -3.54 -16.28
CA ARG A 254 4.92 -3.67 -15.01
C ARG A 254 3.72 -4.60 -15.10
N VAL A 255 2.97 -4.59 -16.21
CA VAL A 255 1.90 -5.56 -16.47
C VAL A 255 2.46 -6.98 -16.47
N VAL A 256 3.57 -7.21 -17.19
CA VAL A 256 4.23 -8.52 -17.23
C VAL A 256 4.69 -8.94 -15.83
N LEU A 257 5.31 -8.03 -15.07
CA LEU A 257 5.75 -8.30 -13.70
C LEU A 257 4.59 -8.62 -12.77
N LEU A 258 3.45 -7.93 -12.90
CA LEU A 258 2.25 -8.23 -12.13
C LEU A 258 1.69 -9.62 -12.46
N VAL A 259 1.59 -9.98 -13.75
CA VAL A 259 1.14 -11.31 -14.20
C VAL A 259 2.07 -12.40 -13.66
N VAL A 260 3.39 -12.18 -13.76
CA VAL A 260 4.41 -13.08 -13.20
C VAL A 260 4.25 -13.19 -11.68
N LEU A 261 4.07 -12.08 -10.96
CA LEU A 261 3.89 -12.08 -9.51
C LEU A 261 2.65 -12.89 -9.08
N VAL A 262 1.51 -12.65 -9.70
CA VAL A 262 0.26 -13.37 -9.41
C VAL A 262 0.42 -14.87 -9.74
N TYR A 263 1.08 -15.20 -10.86
CA TYR A 263 1.39 -16.58 -11.21
C TYR A 263 2.32 -17.25 -10.19
N LEU A 264 3.37 -16.56 -9.75
CA LEU A 264 4.28 -17.05 -8.72
C LEU A 264 3.58 -17.21 -7.36
N ALA A 265 2.69 -16.28 -6.98
CA ALA A 265 1.87 -16.39 -5.78
C ALA A 265 0.97 -17.63 -5.83
N ARG A 266 0.29 -17.86 -6.97
CA ARG A 266 -0.50 -19.08 -7.23
C ARG A 266 0.35 -20.33 -7.05
N THR A 267 1.51 -20.42 -7.69
CA THR A 267 2.37 -21.62 -7.60
C THR A 267 2.94 -21.79 -6.19
N ALA A 268 3.21 -20.70 -5.47
CA ALA A 268 3.66 -20.75 -4.09
C ALA A 268 2.58 -21.33 -3.14
N VAL A 269 1.30 -20.97 -3.33
CA VAL A 269 0.17 -21.58 -2.59
C VAL A 269 0.15 -23.09 -2.85
N LEU A 270 0.19 -23.50 -4.11
CA LEU A 270 0.13 -24.92 -4.49
C LEU A 270 1.30 -25.72 -3.92
N ARG A 271 2.53 -25.20 -4.01
CA ARG A 271 3.72 -25.87 -3.45
C ARG A 271 3.72 -25.94 -1.92
N SER A 272 3.26 -24.88 -1.25
CA SER A 272 3.19 -24.84 0.21
C SER A 272 2.32 -25.97 0.74
N ARG A 273 1.13 -26.13 0.16
CA ARG A 273 0.18 -27.20 0.49
C ARG A 273 0.80 -28.59 0.41
N GLU A 274 1.47 -28.93 -0.69
CA GLU A 274 2.07 -30.26 -0.84
C GLU A 274 3.08 -30.58 0.28
N ARG A 275 3.86 -29.58 0.71
CA ARG A 275 4.82 -29.77 1.82
C ARG A 275 4.12 -30.02 3.16
N TYR A 276 3.00 -29.34 3.42
CA TYR A 276 2.20 -29.58 4.62
C TYR A 276 1.55 -30.96 4.60
N ALA A 277 1.05 -31.40 3.45
CA ALA A 277 0.52 -32.76 3.28
C ALA A 277 1.62 -33.80 3.53
N ASP A 278 2.79 -33.67 2.91
CA ASP A 278 3.94 -34.56 3.11
C ASP A 278 4.37 -34.62 4.59
N ALA A 279 4.46 -33.47 5.26
CA ALA A 279 4.83 -33.40 6.67
C ALA A 279 3.79 -34.11 7.58
N LEU A 280 2.51 -34.04 7.26
CA LEU A 280 1.46 -34.75 8.00
C LEU A 280 1.54 -36.25 7.77
N VAL A 281 1.82 -36.71 6.55
CA VAL A 281 2.02 -38.14 6.29
C VAL A 281 3.15 -38.67 7.16
N ALA A 282 4.30 -37.99 7.20
CA ALA A 282 5.43 -38.39 8.06
C ALA A 282 5.06 -38.42 9.56
N VAL A 283 4.25 -37.48 10.03
CA VAL A 283 3.75 -37.46 11.42
C VAL A 283 2.78 -38.62 11.69
N TRP A 284 1.89 -38.93 10.75
CA TRP A 284 0.89 -40.00 10.92
C TRP A 284 1.46 -41.41 10.77
N THR A 285 2.48 -41.59 9.94
CA THR A 285 3.16 -42.87 9.76
C THR A 285 4.27 -43.10 10.79
N GLY A 286 4.81 -42.02 11.39
CA GLY A 286 6.03 -42.09 12.20
C GLY A 286 7.28 -42.41 11.37
N ASP A 287 7.19 -42.35 10.04
CA ASP A 287 8.28 -42.63 9.10
C ASP A 287 8.73 -41.32 8.44
N ALA A 288 10.03 -41.04 8.47
CA ALA A 288 10.62 -39.87 7.82
C ALA A 288 10.74 -40.01 6.28
N ASP A 289 10.53 -41.23 5.75
CA ASP A 289 10.51 -41.52 4.32
C ASP A 289 9.37 -42.48 3.91
N PRO A 290 8.10 -42.06 4.06
CA PRO A 290 6.95 -42.91 3.79
C PRO A 290 6.80 -43.29 2.31
N TYR A 291 7.49 -42.60 1.40
CA TYR A 291 7.44 -42.84 -0.06
C TYR A 291 8.63 -43.63 -0.60
N ARG A 292 9.49 -44.21 0.26
CA ARG A 292 10.76 -44.86 -0.17
C ARG A 292 10.60 -45.87 -1.31
N THR A 293 9.50 -46.60 -1.33
CA THR A 293 9.16 -47.64 -2.31
C THR A 293 8.67 -47.07 -3.65
N LEU A 294 8.26 -45.81 -3.68
CA LEU A 294 7.73 -45.11 -4.87
C LEU A 294 8.78 -44.29 -5.63
N ARG A 295 10.03 -44.20 -5.13
CA ARG A 295 11.07 -43.27 -5.62
C ARG A 295 11.72 -43.61 -6.98
N ALA A 296 11.14 -44.50 -7.79
CA ALA A 296 11.76 -45.03 -9.01
C ALA A 296 11.62 -44.16 -10.29
N VAL A 297 11.28 -42.87 -10.21
CA VAL A 297 11.14 -42.02 -11.41
C VAL A 297 12.23 -40.93 -11.45
N PRO A 298 13.14 -40.94 -12.45
CA PRO A 298 14.17 -39.92 -12.56
C PRO A 298 13.58 -38.55 -12.94
N ASP A 299 14.05 -37.50 -12.26
CA ASP A 299 13.58 -36.12 -12.43
C ASP A 299 14.35 -35.42 -13.58
N HIS A 300 13.89 -35.61 -14.81
CA HIS A 300 14.56 -35.10 -16.03
C HIS A 300 14.35 -33.60 -16.31
N ARG A 301 13.61 -32.84 -15.49
CA ARG A 301 13.20 -31.45 -15.81
C ARG A 301 13.74 -30.43 -14.82
N ARG A 302 15.08 -30.31 -14.73
CA ARG A 302 15.78 -29.33 -13.86
C ARG A 302 15.48 -27.85 -14.20
N VAL A 303 15.12 -27.55 -15.45
CA VAL A 303 15.05 -26.16 -15.96
C VAL A 303 13.74 -25.42 -15.60
N LEU A 304 12.65 -26.14 -15.29
CA LEU A 304 11.32 -25.54 -15.02
C LEU A 304 10.93 -25.50 -13.52
N ARG A 305 11.91 -25.56 -12.61
CA ARG A 305 11.69 -25.62 -11.15
C ARG A 305 10.85 -24.46 -10.59
N TRP A 306 10.86 -23.29 -11.25
CA TRP A 306 10.10 -22.11 -10.83
C TRP A 306 8.64 -22.11 -11.31
N VAL A 307 8.31 -22.86 -12.35
CA VAL A 307 6.97 -22.97 -12.96
C VAL A 307 6.25 -24.26 -12.51
N ALA A 308 7.01 -25.26 -12.03
CA ALA A 308 6.47 -26.54 -11.57
C ALA A 308 5.45 -26.36 -10.43
N ILE A 309 4.27 -26.96 -10.58
CA ILE A 309 3.20 -26.89 -9.56
C ILE A 309 3.57 -27.69 -8.30
N HIS A 310 4.43 -28.70 -8.45
CA HIS A 310 4.90 -29.54 -7.35
C HIS A 310 6.26 -29.07 -6.81
N PRO A 311 6.51 -29.21 -5.49
CA PRO A 311 7.83 -28.98 -4.92
C PRO A 311 8.85 -30.02 -5.42
N SER A 312 10.13 -29.67 -5.40
CA SER A 312 11.22 -30.61 -5.71
C SER A 312 11.27 -31.75 -4.69
N LEU A 313 11.77 -32.92 -5.09
CA LEU A 313 11.95 -34.07 -4.19
C LEU A 313 12.75 -33.71 -2.93
N ALA A 314 13.82 -32.93 -3.07
CA ALA A 314 14.60 -32.45 -1.93
C ALA A 314 13.77 -31.61 -0.93
N ALA A 315 12.87 -30.76 -1.43
CA ALA A 315 12.00 -29.95 -0.58
C ALA A 315 10.91 -30.79 0.10
N ARG A 316 10.40 -31.84 -0.56
CA ARG A 316 9.47 -32.82 0.04
C ARG A 316 10.17 -33.60 1.15
N ASN A 317 11.36 -34.13 0.86
CA ASN A 317 12.16 -34.89 1.83
C ASN A 317 12.51 -34.04 3.05
N ALA A 318 12.89 -32.78 2.86
CA ALA A 318 13.16 -31.86 3.97
C ALA A 318 11.93 -31.58 4.82
N ALA A 319 10.74 -31.45 4.20
CA ALA A 319 9.48 -31.23 4.93
C ALA A 319 9.06 -32.45 5.76
N MET A 320 9.34 -33.67 5.28
CA MET A 320 9.08 -34.91 6.01
C MET A 320 10.10 -35.15 7.13
N SER A 321 11.39 -34.91 6.85
CA SER A 321 12.47 -35.16 7.82
C SER A 321 12.50 -34.13 8.96
N ASP A 322 12.09 -32.89 8.68
CA ASP A 322 12.05 -31.81 9.67
C ASP A 322 10.76 -30.97 9.53
N PRO A 323 9.59 -31.47 9.98
CA PRO A 323 8.30 -30.80 9.83
C PRO A 323 8.25 -29.38 10.42
N LYS A 324 9.01 -29.13 11.50
CA LYS A 324 9.10 -27.79 12.13
C LYS A 324 9.72 -26.74 11.20
N SER A 325 10.49 -27.14 10.18
CA SER A 325 11.05 -26.21 9.18
C SER A 325 9.96 -25.43 8.43
N LEU A 326 8.74 -25.96 8.33
CA LEU A 326 7.60 -25.27 7.72
C LEU A 326 7.10 -24.07 8.54
N LEU A 327 7.40 -24.03 9.84
CA LEU A 327 7.12 -22.88 10.70
C LEU A 327 8.10 -21.73 10.48
N ARG A 328 9.27 -22.00 9.87
CA ARG A 328 10.26 -20.97 9.59
C ARG A 328 9.80 -20.10 8.43
N ASN A 329 9.70 -18.79 8.68
CA ASN A 329 9.41 -17.82 7.63
C ASN A 329 10.64 -17.64 6.73
N GLY A 330 10.44 -17.74 5.42
CA GLY A 330 11.50 -17.49 4.44
C GLY A 330 11.63 -16.00 4.10
N PHE A 331 12.86 -15.56 3.77
CA PHE A 331 13.11 -14.21 3.24
C PHE A 331 12.24 -13.90 2.01
N LEU A 332 12.27 -14.80 1.00
CA LEU A 332 11.53 -14.62 -0.25
C LEU A 332 10.00 -14.66 -0.05
N GLU A 333 9.52 -15.40 0.95
CA GLU A 333 8.10 -15.43 1.30
C GLU A 333 7.64 -14.09 1.85
N ALA A 334 8.43 -13.51 2.76
CA ALA A 334 8.15 -12.18 3.31
C ALA A 334 8.29 -11.08 2.24
N LEU A 335 9.31 -11.18 1.36
CA LEU A 335 9.50 -10.26 0.24
C LEU A 335 8.32 -10.27 -0.72
N ALA A 336 7.89 -11.44 -1.20
CA ALA A 336 6.74 -11.54 -2.08
C ALA A 336 5.45 -11.05 -1.40
N SER A 337 5.29 -11.28 -0.09
CA SER A 337 4.13 -10.78 0.66
C SER A 337 4.14 -9.26 0.80
N GLY A 338 5.32 -8.65 1.02
CA GLY A 338 5.50 -7.21 1.03
C GLY A 338 5.17 -6.58 -0.32
N VAL A 339 5.71 -7.12 -1.41
CA VAL A 339 5.40 -6.65 -2.78
C VAL A 339 3.89 -6.73 -3.04
N ALA A 340 3.26 -7.86 -2.73
CA ALA A 340 1.83 -8.06 -2.99
C ALA A 340 0.94 -7.12 -2.17
N VAL A 341 1.23 -6.91 -0.87
CA VAL A 341 0.46 -5.99 -0.03
C VAL A 341 0.66 -4.55 -0.49
N GLN A 342 1.87 -4.15 -0.85
CA GLN A 342 2.13 -2.80 -1.33
C GLN A 342 1.44 -2.52 -2.67
N LEU A 343 1.51 -3.46 -3.63
CA LEU A 343 0.80 -3.31 -4.91
C LEU A 343 -0.71 -3.27 -4.73
N ALA A 344 -1.26 -4.15 -3.88
CA ALA A 344 -2.69 -4.16 -3.58
C ALA A 344 -3.13 -2.84 -2.92
N TRP A 345 -2.28 -2.28 -2.06
CA TRP A 345 -2.50 -0.98 -1.47
C TRP A 345 -2.54 0.15 -2.51
N SER A 346 -1.50 0.25 -3.33
CA SER A 346 -1.39 1.28 -4.37
C SER A 346 -2.57 1.23 -5.34
N HIS A 347 -2.96 0.03 -5.80
CA HIS A 347 -4.11 -0.15 -6.69
C HIS A 347 -5.45 0.25 -6.02
N LEU A 348 -5.61 -0.02 -4.73
CA LEU A 348 -6.79 0.39 -3.98
C LEU A 348 -6.88 1.91 -3.88
N VAL A 349 -5.77 2.55 -3.49
CA VAL A 349 -5.68 4.01 -3.36
C VAL A 349 -5.91 4.71 -4.70
N ASP A 350 -5.32 4.21 -5.79
CA ASP A 350 -5.52 4.80 -7.11
C ASP A 350 -7.00 4.75 -7.53
N GLY A 351 -7.64 3.59 -7.44
CA GLY A 351 -9.06 3.48 -7.77
C GLY A 351 -9.97 4.32 -6.85
N LEU A 352 -9.62 4.46 -5.56
CA LEU A 352 -10.34 5.36 -4.64
C LEU A 352 -10.11 6.85 -4.94
N SER A 353 -8.97 7.19 -5.53
CA SER A 353 -8.69 8.55 -6.01
C SER A 353 -9.52 8.87 -7.24
N LYS A 354 -9.82 7.89 -8.10
CA LYS A 354 -10.70 8.08 -9.28
C LYS A 354 -12.14 8.46 -8.93
N ILE A 355 -12.61 8.17 -7.72
CA ILE A 355 -13.93 8.61 -7.20
C ILE A 355 -13.83 9.81 -6.27
N ASP A 356 -12.69 10.49 -6.20
CA ASP A 356 -12.43 11.66 -5.36
C ASP A 356 -12.66 11.41 -3.84
N TRP A 357 -12.70 10.14 -3.41
CA TRP A 357 -12.82 9.79 -2.00
C TRP A 357 -11.47 9.93 -1.29
N TYR A 358 -10.41 9.43 -1.92
CA TYR A 358 -9.05 9.54 -1.41
C TYR A 358 -8.36 10.81 -1.96
N ARG A 359 -8.20 11.85 -1.12
CA ARG A 359 -7.65 13.16 -1.51
C ARG A 359 -7.04 13.92 -0.34
N SER A 360 -6.10 14.83 -0.62
CA SER A 360 -5.43 15.63 0.41
C SER A 360 -6.45 16.51 1.15
N GLY A 361 -6.20 16.74 2.44
CA GLY A 361 -7.05 17.62 3.26
C GLY A 361 -8.31 16.98 3.83
N ASN A 362 -8.53 15.67 3.69
CA ASN A 362 -9.62 14.96 4.36
C ASN A 362 -9.13 13.76 5.20
N GLU A 363 -10.04 13.16 5.97
CA GLU A 363 -9.77 12.01 6.85
C GLU A 363 -9.42 10.71 6.09
N SER A 364 -9.59 10.67 4.76
CA SER A 364 -9.31 9.47 3.96
C SER A 364 -7.85 9.04 4.08
N PHE A 365 -6.91 9.99 4.19
CA PHE A 365 -5.49 9.73 4.40
C PHE A 365 -5.23 8.94 5.68
N LEU A 366 -5.87 9.34 6.79
CA LEU A 366 -5.74 8.67 8.07
C LEU A 366 -6.36 7.27 8.01
N VAL A 367 -7.58 7.15 7.49
CA VAL A 367 -8.25 5.84 7.33
C VAL A 367 -7.38 4.91 6.50
N MET A 368 -6.81 5.43 5.42
CA MET A 368 -5.96 4.67 4.53
C MET A 368 -4.62 4.27 5.17
N ARG A 369 -3.95 5.18 5.85
CA ARG A 369 -2.77 4.86 6.66
C ARG A 369 -3.05 3.76 7.68
N VAL A 370 -4.22 3.78 8.32
CA VAL A 370 -4.65 2.73 9.25
C VAL A 370 -4.84 1.39 8.52
N VAL A 371 -5.57 1.37 7.39
CA VAL A 371 -5.81 0.16 6.61
C VAL A 371 -4.49 -0.48 6.15
N TRP A 372 -3.57 0.32 5.61
CA TRP A 372 -2.25 -0.16 5.21
C TRP A 372 -1.46 -0.69 6.42
N GLY A 373 -1.42 0.05 7.52
CA GLY A 373 -0.71 -0.35 8.74
C GLY A 373 -1.25 -1.64 9.34
N VAL A 374 -2.57 -1.87 9.30
CA VAL A 374 -3.21 -3.13 9.70
C VAL A 374 -2.81 -4.29 8.78
N ALA A 375 -2.76 -4.06 7.46
CA ALA A 375 -2.34 -5.08 6.50
C ALA A 375 -0.89 -5.52 6.73
N VAL A 376 0.03 -4.56 6.90
CA VAL A 376 1.44 -4.84 7.22
C VAL A 376 1.59 -5.47 8.60
N ALA A 377 0.88 -4.97 9.61
CA ALA A 377 0.85 -5.56 10.95
C ALA A 377 0.42 -7.02 10.92
N THR A 378 -0.56 -7.38 10.08
CA THR A 378 -0.99 -8.78 9.90
C THR A 378 0.16 -9.67 9.42
N LEU A 379 0.98 -9.20 8.47
CA LEU A 379 2.18 -9.92 8.01
C LEU A 379 3.23 -10.04 9.11
N VAL A 380 3.53 -8.93 9.82
CA VAL A 380 4.47 -8.90 10.95
C VAL A 380 4.06 -9.88 12.04
N CYS A 381 2.77 -9.89 12.37
CA CYS A 381 2.11 -10.80 13.29
C CYS A 381 2.31 -12.26 12.88
N VAL A 382 2.01 -12.61 11.62
CA VAL A 382 2.22 -13.98 11.12
C VAL A 382 3.70 -14.38 11.19
N ILE A 383 4.61 -13.47 10.84
CA ILE A 383 6.07 -13.69 10.98
C ILE A 383 6.44 -13.98 12.43
N ALA A 384 5.95 -13.15 13.36
CA ALA A 384 6.24 -13.25 14.78
C ALA A 384 5.70 -14.56 15.38
N TRP A 385 4.43 -14.90 15.12
CA TRP A 385 3.81 -16.10 15.69
C TRP A 385 4.36 -17.40 15.12
N ARG A 386 4.58 -17.47 13.80
CA ARG A 386 5.22 -18.66 13.19
C ARG A 386 6.67 -18.80 13.64
N GLY A 387 7.41 -17.70 13.74
CA GLY A 387 8.78 -17.72 14.25
C GLY A 387 8.87 -18.13 15.72
N ALA A 388 7.95 -17.67 16.57
CA ALA A 388 7.88 -18.09 17.97
C ALA A 388 7.54 -19.59 18.09
N ALA A 389 6.61 -20.10 17.29
CA ALA A 389 6.29 -21.52 17.26
C ALA A 389 7.45 -22.38 16.74
N TYR A 390 8.20 -21.91 15.74
CA TYR A 390 9.43 -22.55 15.27
C TYR A 390 10.45 -22.70 16.40
N LEU A 391 10.67 -21.65 17.20
CA LEU A 391 11.58 -21.70 18.35
C LEU A 391 11.08 -22.66 19.44
N ARG A 392 9.77 -22.66 19.74
CA ARG A 392 9.17 -23.61 20.70
C ARG A 392 9.29 -25.07 20.27
N ALA A 393 9.20 -25.33 18.97
CA ALA A 393 9.40 -26.67 18.39
C ALA A 393 10.88 -27.11 18.37
N GLY A 394 11.79 -26.39 19.06
CA GLY A 394 13.22 -26.71 19.08
C GLY A 394 13.95 -26.28 17.82
N GLY A 395 13.44 -25.29 17.10
CA GLY A 395 14.16 -24.61 16.02
C GLY A 395 15.24 -23.69 16.59
N THR A 396 16.40 -23.62 15.93
CA THR A 396 17.48 -22.71 16.30
C THR A 396 17.71 -21.68 15.19
N GLY A 397 18.12 -20.45 15.57
CA GLY A 397 18.45 -19.40 14.60
C GLY A 397 18.40 -17.98 15.16
N ARG A 398 19.54 -17.27 15.13
CA ARG A 398 19.67 -15.87 15.55
C ARG A 398 18.86 -14.89 14.68
N TRP A 399 18.55 -15.27 13.45
CA TRP A 399 17.89 -14.43 12.44
C TRP A 399 16.45 -14.84 12.11
N THR A 400 15.78 -15.51 13.05
CA THR A 400 14.42 -16.05 12.85
C THR A 400 13.39 -14.98 12.48
N PHE A 401 13.48 -13.78 13.06
CA PHE A 401 12.56 -12.66 12.81
C PHE A 401 13.13 -11.58 11.89
N LEU A 402 14.42 -11.27 12.07
CA LEU A 402 15.12 -10.18 11.36
C LEU A 402 15.19 -10.43 9.85
N ARG A 403 15.48 -11.67 9.42
CA ARG A 403 15.62 -12.00 8.00
C ARG A 403 14.28 -11.93 7.25
N PRO A 404 13.16 -12.47 7.77
CA PRO A 404 11.84 -12.18 7.20
C PRO A 404 11.48 -10.70 7.22
N GLY A 405 11.84 -9.96 8.29
CA GLY A 405 11.62 -8.51 8.36
C GLY A 405 12.36 -7.74 7.26
N LEU A 406 13.60 -8.14 6.93
CA LEU A 406 14.35 -7.58 5.79
C LEU A 406 13.65 -7.88 4.47
N GLY A 407 13.17 -9.11 4.31
CA GLY A 407 12.37 -9.50 3.15
C GLY A 407 11.13 -8.65 3.01
N LEU A 408 10.33 -8.53 4.07
CA LEU A 408 9.11 -7.72 4.10
C LEU A 408 9.40 -6.26 3.74
N GLY A 409 10.39 -5.63 4.39
CA GLY A 409 10.75 -4.23 4.15
C GLY A 409 11.19 -3.98 2.70
N LEU A 410 12.06 -4.84 2.16
CA LEU A 410 12.48 -4.75 0.76
C LEU A 410 11.30 -4.98 -0.19
N GLY A 411 10.39 -5.90 0.16
CA GLY A 411 9.18 -6.14 -0.61
C GLY A 411 8.26 -4.92 -0.66
N LEU A 412 8.10 -4.21 0.46
CA LEU A 412 7.33 -2.96 0.49
C LEU A 412 7.96 -1.90 -0.42
N VAL A 413 9.28 -1.69 -0.35
CA VAL A 413 9.98 -0.73 -1.23
C VAL A 413 9.85 -1.12 -2.70
N VAL A 414 10.13 -2.37 -3.05
CA VAL A 414 10.02 -2.86 -4.44
C VAL A 414 8.58 -2.75 -4.94
N GLY A 415 7.58 -2.98 -4.09
CA GLY A 415 6.17 -2.87 -4.47
C GLY A 415 5.76 -1.46 -4.91
N VAL A 416 6.38 -0.41 -4.35
CA VAL A 416 6.16 0.98 -4.78
C VAL A 416 6.65 1.19 -6.21
N GLU A 417 7.87 0.72 -6.51
CA GLU A 417 8.47 0.87 -7.84
C GLU A 417 7.71 0.12 -8.95
N LEU A 418 7.04 -0.97 -8.57
CA LEU A 418 6.25 -1.82 -9.47
C LEU A 418 4.83 -1.32 -9.72
N GLU A 419 4.43 -0.20 -9.11
CA GLU A 419 3.09 0.36 -9.27
C GLU A 419 2.81 0.77 -10.73
N LEU A 420 1.66 0.35 -11.27
CA LEU A 420 1.28 0.59 -12.66
C LEU A 420 1.11 2.08 -13.02
N SER A 421 0.66 2.91 -12.06
CA SER A 421 0.45 4.35 -12.24
C SER A 421 1.75 5.15 -12.41
N GLN A 422 2.88 4.60 -11.93
CA GLN A 422 4.21 5.24 -11.99
C GLN A 422 4.94 4.98 -13.31
N ALA A 423 4.26 4.40 -14.29
CA ALA A 423 4.88 4.01 -15.53
C ALA A 423 5.00 5.21 -16.48
N GLY A 424 6.21 5.76 -16.59
CA GLY A 424 6.49 6.96 -17.39
C GLY A 424 7.21 8.05 -16.61
N VAL A 425 7.01 8.09 -15.29
CA VAL A 425 7.74 8.98 -14.40
C VAL A 425 8.95 8.22 -13.88
N LEU A 426 10.08 8.32 -14.59
CA LEU A 426 11.37 8.03 -13.98
C LEU A 426 11.63 9.15 -12.97
N THR A 427 10.97 9.13 -11.80
CA THR A 427 11.32 10.06 -10.74
C THR A 427 12.80 9.83 -10.45
N PRO A 428 13.68 10.83 -10.62
CA PRO A 428 15.07 10.68 -10.26
C PRO A 428 15.09 10.22 -8.80
N THR A 429 15.66 9.05 -8.53
CA THR A 429 15.78 8.57 -7.16
C THR A 429 16.71 9.52 -6.43
N SER A 430 16.14 10.49 -5.73
CA SER A 430 16.93 11.40 -4.92
C SER A 430 17.67 10.58 -3.85
N PRO A 431 18.89 10.99 -3.44
CA PRO A 431 19.58 10.33 -2.33
C PRO A 431 18.71 10.23 -1.06
N LEU A 432 17.81 11.20 -0.87
CA LEU A 432 16.83 11.21 0.22
C LEU A 432 15.78 10.10 0.10
N SER A 433 15.24 9.83 -1.09
CA SER A 433 14.27 8.73 -1.25
C SER A 433 14.94 7.36 -1.02
N VAL A 434 16.19 7.19 -1.46
CA VAL A 434 16.99 5.97 -1.18
C VAL A 434 17.25 5.82 0.32
N LEU A 435 17.64 6.90 1.01
CA LEU A 435 17.84 6.89 2.45
C LEU A 435 16.54 6.55 3.20
N ALA A 436 15.43 7.19 2.82
CA ALA A 436 14.13 6.96 3.43
C ALA A 436 13.63 5.52 3.19
N ALA A 437 13.84 4.96 2.00
CA ALA A 437 13.58 3.55 1.72
C ALA A 437 14.46 2.63 2.60
N GLY A 438 15.74 2.95 2.77
CA GLY A 438 16.64 2.25 3.69
C GLY A 438 16.17 2.29 5.15
N VAL A 439 15.67 3.44 5.61
CA VAL A 439 15.07 3.61 6.94
C VAL A 439 13.82 2.76 7.08
N LEU A 440 12.91 2.74 6.08
CA LEU A 440 11.72 1.90 6.11
C LEU A 440 12.06 0.42 6.25
N VAL A 441 13.06 -0.05 5.49
CA VAL A 441 13.55 -1.43 5.56
C VAL A 441 14.09 -1.73 6.97
N LEU A 442 14.92 -0.84 7.52
CA LEU A 442 15.46 -0.98 8.86
C LEU A 442 14.36 -1.01 9.93
N VAL A 443 13.40 -0.09 9.88
CA VAL A 443 12.27 -0.05 10.81
C VAL A 443 11.45 -1.33 10.71
N THR A 444 11.20 -1.84 9.50
CA THR A 444 10.47 -3.11 9.30
C THR A 444 11.20 -4.29 9.94
N VAL A 445 12.53 -4.36 9.80
CA VAL A 445 13.39 -5.37 10.46
C VAL A 445 13.26 -5.30 11.98
N LEU A 446 13.34 -4.08 12.53
CA LEU A 446 13.26 -3.84 13.98
C LEU A 446 11.87 -4.18 14.53
N VAL A 447 10.80 -3.77 13.84
CA VAL A 447 9.40 -4.09 14.21
C VAL A 447 9.16 -5.60 14.19
N CYS A 448 9.66 -6.31 13.17
CA CYS A 448 9.57 -7.78 13.13
C CYS A 448 10.36 -8.44 14.27
N GLY A 449 11.55 -7.93 14.59
CA GLY A 449 12.34 -8.38 15.73
C GLY A 449 11.62 -8.19 17.07
N TRP A 450 11.05 -7.00 17.27
CA TRP A 450 10.27 -6.66 18.47
C TRP A 450 8.99 -7.50 18.58
N ALA A 451 8.21 -7.62 17.50
CA ALA A 451 7.00 -8.44 17.49
C ALA A 451 7.31 -9.93 17.74
N GLY A 452 8.42 -10.44 17.18
CA GLY A 452 8.92 -11.78 17.46
C GLY A 452 9.26 -11.99 18.93
N LEU A 453 9.94 -11.03 19.56
CA LEU A 453 10.24 -11.04 20.99
C LEU A 453 8.96 -11.06 21.85
N VAL A 454 7.96 -10.25 21.50
CA VAL A 454 6.64 -10.27 22.15
C VAL A 454 5.96 -11.63 22.00
N ALA A 455 5.94 -12.19 20.79
CA ALA A 455 5.34 -13.49 20.52
C ALA A 455 6.02 -14.65 21.28
N VAL A 456 7.35 -14.61 21.43
CA VAL A 456 8.10 -15.60 22.22
C VAL A 456 7.72 -15.50 23.71
N ARG A 457 7.66 -14.30 24.28
CA ARG A 457 7.27 -14.10 25.69
C ARG A 457 5.81 -14.47 25.96
N LEU A 458 4.94 -14.31 24.97
CA LEU A 458 3.52 -14.63 25.08
C LEU A 458 3.28 -16.15 25.19
N GLY A 459 4.16 -16.99 24.63
CA GLY A 459 4.03 -18.45 24.74
C GLY A 459 2.72 -18.96 24.15
N ASP A 460 1.99 -19.80 24.89
CA ASP A 460 0.70 -20.35 24.45
C ASP A 460 -0.47 -19.37 24.64
N ALA A 461 -0.25 -18.24 25.31
CA ALA A 461 -1.28 -17.21 25.56
C ALA A 461 -1.63 -16.38 24.32
N VAL A 462 -1.16 -16.76 23.12
CA VAL A 462 -1.47 -16.12 21.83
C VAL A 462 -2.97 -16.03 21.58
N ARG A 463 -3.74 -17.05 22.00
CA ARG A 463 -5.18 -17.09 21.82
C ARG A 463 -5.98 -16.45 22.96
N SER A 464 -5.30 -15.79 23.90
CA SER A 464 -5.93 -15.08 25.01
C SER A 464 -6.15 -13.60 24.71
N LEU A 465 -6.86 -12.89 25.60
CA LEU A 465 -6.96 -11.43 25.57
C LEU A 465 -5.58 -10.75 25.50
N ARG A 466 -4.55 -11.31 26.15
CA ARG A 466 -3.19 -10.77 26.09
C ARG A 466 -2.63 -10.83 24.67
N GLY A 467 -2.96 -11.87 23.91
CA GLY A 467 -2.56 -11.99 22.51
C GLY A 467 -3.28 -10.99 21.61
N ALA A 468 -4.59 -10.78 21.81
CA ALA A 468 -5.33 -9.73 21.12
C ALA A 468 -4.76 -8.33 21.41
N LEU A 469 -4.45 -8.01 22.68
CA LEU A 469 -3.82 -6.75 23.06
C LEU A 469 -2.42 -6.59 22.46
N SER A 470 -1.64 -7.69 22.38
CA SER A 470 -0.33 -7.68 21.73
C SER A 470 -0.44 -7.46 20.22
N ALA A 471 -1.46 -8.03 19.58
CA ALA A 471 -1.75 -7.79 18.16
C ALA A 471 -2.12 -6.31 17.92
N ALA A 472 -2.99 -5.74 18.76
CA ALA A 472 -3.35 -4.32 18.68
C ALA A 472 -2.13 -3.40 18.88
N ALA A 473 -1.21 -3.77 19.78
CA ALA A 473 0.07 -3.09 19.95
C ALA A 473 0.94 -3.16 18.69
N VAL A 474 1.02 -4.30 17.99
CA VAL A 474 1.73 -4.42 16.71
C VAL A 474 1.08 -3.55 15.64
N VAL A 475 -0.26 -3.50 15.58
CA VAL A 475 -0.99 -2.62 14.66
C VAL A 475 -0.64 -1.15 14.93
N LEU A 476 -0.71 -0.70 16.17
CA LEU A 476 -0.35 0.67 16.56
C LEU A 476 1.07 1.04 16.12
N VAL A 477 2.04 0.15 16.37
CA VAL A 477 3.44 0.34 15.96
C VAL A 477 3.57 0.42 14.43
N CYS A 478 2.88 -0.45 13.68
CA CYS A 478 2.95 -0.43 12.21
C CYS A 478 2.28 0.83 11.61
N VAL A 479 1.08 1.21 12.07
CA VAL A 479 0.41 2.43 11.62
C VAL A 479 1.25 3.67 11.93
N SER A 480 1.89 3.69 13.10
CA SER A 480 2.69 4.83 13.55
C SER A 480 4.04 4.95 12.84
N PHE A 481 4.79 3.86 12.68
CA PHE A 481 6.18 3.93 12.18
C PHE A 481 6.32 3.53 10.71
N LEU A 482 5.51 2.59 10.24
CA LEU A 482 5.58 2.13 8.85
C LEU A 482 4.56 2.87 7.99
N GLY A 483 3.46 3.36 8.57
CA GLY A 483 2.37 4.02 7.84
C GLY A 483 2.74 5.31 7.09
N TRP A 484 3.94 5.85 7.33
CA TRP A 484 4.51 7.02 6.65
C TRP A 484 5.18 6.70 5.31
N PHE A 485 4.99 5.49 4.79
CA PHE A 485 5.73 5.07 3.61
C PHE A 485 5.38 5.90 2.36
N ARG A 486 4.18 6.48 2.26
CA ARG A 486 3.80 7.31 1.11
C ARG A 486 4.59 8.61 1.10
N GLU A 487 4.81 9.18 2.28
CA GLU A 487 5.61 10.38 2.49
C GLU A 487 7.07 10.15 2.10
N ILE A 488 7.56 8.90 2.09
CA ILE A 488 8.89 8.54 1.56
C ILE A 488 8.96 8.77 0.05
N THR A 489 7.92 8.42 -0.70
CA THR A 489 7.88 8.65 -2.16
C THR A 489 7.87 10.14 -2.50
N LEU A 490 7.27 10.95 -1.61
CA LEU A 490 7.24 12.40 -1.73
C LEU A 490 8.40 13.08 -0.99
N ALA A 491 9.35 12.34 -0.41
CA ALA A 491 10.36 12.91 0.49
C ALA A 491 11.20 14.00 -0.18
N GLY A 492 11.49 13.89 -1.49
CA GLY A 492 12.20 14.93 -2.24
C GLY A 492 11.39 16.21 -2.38
N VAL A 493 10.09 16.10 -2.66
CA VAL A 493 9.14 17.22 -2.77
C VAL A 493 8.93 17.85 -1.40
N VAL A 494 8.61 17.03 -0.39
CA VAL A 494 8.44 17.47 1.00
C VAL A 494 9.71 18.16 1.52
N TRP A 495 10.89 17.62 1.18
CA TRP A 495 12.14 18.25 1.53
C TRP A 495 12.29 19.61 0.85
N ARG A 496 12.22 19.66 -0.47
CA ARG A 496 12.44 20.90 -1.24
C ARG A 496 11.44 21.99 -0.87
N ASP A 497 10.16 21.65 -0.77
CA ASP A 497 9.09 22.65 -0.74
C ASP A 497 8.75 23.09 0.69
N TYR A 498 9.05 22.26 1.70
CA TYR A 498 8.69 22.52 3.10
C TYR A 498 9.90 22.47 4.04
N LEU A 499 10.65 21.35 4.06
CA LEU A 499 11.66 21.13 5.10
C LEU A 499 12.94 21.92 4.86
N ALA A 500 13.39 22.09 3.62
CA ALA A 500 14.61 22.80 3.25
C ALA A 500 14.47 24.27 3.61
N VAL A 501 13.33 24.89 3.29
CA VAL A 501 13.02 26.28 3.63
C VAL A 501 13.05 26.48 5.15
N ALA A 502 12.38 25.61 5.91
CA ALA A 502 12.38 25.66 7.37
C ALA A 502 13.78 25.39 7.96
N TYR A 503 14.50 24.43 7.40
CA TYR A 503 15.86 24.07 7.83
C TYR A 503 16.82 25.23 7.60
N ASP A 504 16.81 25.83 6.41
CA ASP A 504 17.70 26.94 6.05
C ASP A 504 17.42 28.15 6.94
N LEU A 505 16.16 28.52 7.13
CA LEU A 505 15.74 29.60 8.03
C LEU A 505 16.26 29.36 9.46
N VAL A 506 16.01 28.19 10.03
CA VAL A 506 16.39 27.89 11.42
C VAL A 506 17.91 27.69 11.56
N SER A 507 18.58 27.16 10.54
CA SER A 507 20.04 27.03 10.52
C SER A 507 20.73 28.39 10.53
N GLY A 508 20.05 29.44 10.06
CA GLY A 508 20.46 30.84 10.20
C GLY A 508 20.55 31.30 11.66
N TYR A 509 19.72 30.75 12.56
CA TYR A 509 19.86 30.96 14.00
C TYR A 509 20.97 30.08 14.60
N GLY A 510 21.18 28.89 14.05
CA GLY A 510 22.33 28.03 14.35
C GLY A 510 22.19 26.62 13.76
N ARG A 511 23.29 26.06 13.24
CA ARG A 511 23.31 24.73 12.57
C ARG A 511 22.68 23.60 13.40
N VAL A 512 22.86 23.63 14.72
CA VAL A 512 22.30 22.62 15.63
C VAL A 512 20.76 22.69 15.66
N ALA A 513 20.17 23.89 15.61
CA ALA A 513 18.73 24.06 15.58
C ALA A 513 18.13 23.48 14.29
N GLY A 514 18.78 23.66 13.14
CA GLY A 514 18.36 23.07 11.87
C GLY A 514 18.26 21.54 11.93
N VAL A 515 19.27 20.86 12.48
CA VAL A 515 19.28 19.38 12.62
C VAL A 515 18.14 18.88 13.52
N VAL A 516 17.82 19.63 14.58
CA VAL A 516 16.77 19.26 15.53
C VAL A 516 15.37 19.49 14.95
N VAL A 517 15.17 20.49 14.09
CA VAL A 517 13.86 20.84 13.52
C VAL A 517 13.34 19.77 12.56
N VAL A 518 14.20 19.09 11.80
CA VAL A 518 13.77 18.11 10.79
C VAL A 518 12.89 16.99 11.39
N PRO A 519 13.28 16.30 12.48
CA PRO A 519 12.41 15.34 13.17
C PRO A 519 11.07 15.92 13.68
N PHE A 520 11.03 17.20 14.06
CA PHE A 520 9.80 17.85 14.53
C PHE A 520 8.79 18.04 13.40
N LEU A 521 9.27 18.47 12.23
CA LEU A 521 8.42 18.68 11.06
C LEU A 521 7.92 17.36 10.46
N LEU A 522 8.70 16.29 10.60
CA LEU A 522 8.35 14.96 10.10
C LEU A 522 7.31 14.21 10.97
N ASN A 523 7.12 14.57 12.24
CA ASN A 523 6.22 13.84 13.15
C ASN A 523 4.89 14.57 13.38
N SER A 524 3.96 14.55 12.42
CA SER A 524 2.69 15.28 12.55
C SER A 524 1.70 14.67 13.56
N ASP A 525 1.77 13.36 13.84
CA ASP A 525 0.86 12.67 14.77
C ASP A 525 1.56 12.25 16.08
N ARG A 526 1.74 13.22 16.97
CA ARG A 526 2.45 13.05 18.24
C ARG A 526 1.85 11.97 19.15
N VAL A 527 0.52 11.88 19.21
CA VAL A 527 -0.17 11.05 20.21
C VAL A 527 -0.01 9.60 19.82
N LEU A 528 -0.23 9.31 18.54
CA LEU A 528 -0.03 7.98 17.99
C LEU A 528 1.43 7.54 18.10
N THR A 529 2.38 8.43 17.75
CA THR A 529 3.81 8.15 17.84
C THR A 529 4.26 7.90 19.28
N ALA A 530 3.85 8.74 20.24
CA ALA A 530 4.18 8.53 21.65
C ALA A 530 3.58 7.23 22.19
N ALA A 531 2.32 6.92 21.87
CA ALA A 531 1.68 5.68 22.26
C ALA A 531 2.41 4.45 21.66
N ALA A 532 2.80 4.51 20.39
CA ALA A 532 3.54 3.44 19.72
C ALA A 532 4.91 3.21 20.35
N VAL A 533 5.68 4.28 20.60
CA VAL A 533 6.97 4.20 21.30
C VAL A 533 6.79 3.64 22.73
N ALA A 534 5.78 4.07 23.47
CA ALA A 534 5.50 3.59 24.82
C ALA A 534 5.27 2.07 24.85
N VAL A 535 4.50 1.59 23.89
CA VAL A 535 4.17 0.17 23.71
C VAL A 535 5.42 -0.69 23.45
N LEU A 536 6.47 -0.13 22.83
CA LEU A 536 7.71 -0.86 22.55
C LEU A 536 8.38 -1.39 23.83
N TRP A 537 8.34 -0.64 24.94
CA TRP A 537 8.85 -1.10 26.23
C TRP A 537 7.76 -1.68 27.12
N LEU A 538 6.53 -1.13 27.08
CA LEU A 538 5.45 -1.52 27.99
C LEU A 538 5.01 -2.97 27.78
N VAL A 539 4.74 -3.38 26.54
CA VAL A 539 4.21 -4.73 26.27
C VAL A 539 5.22 -5.82 26.64
N PRO A 540 6.50 -5.75 26.20
CA PRO A 540 7.52 -6.69 26.64
C PRO A 540 7.72 -6.74 28.15
N LEU A 541 7.63 -5.60 28.84
CA LEU A 541 7.78 -5.50 30.29
C LEU A 541 6.62 -6.15 31.04
N LEU A 542 5.39 -6.00 30.55
CA LEU A 542 4.19 -6.63 31.14
C LEU A 542 4.15 -8.14 30.91
N LEU A 543 4.75 -8.63 29.81
CA LEU A 543 4.82 -10.05 29.47
C LEU A 543 6.06 -10.75 30.06
N GLY A 544 7.10 -10.00 30.42
CA GLY A 544 8.41 -10.53 30.81
C GLY A 544 8.86 -10.16 32.23
N ARG A 545 10.11 -10.50 32.55
CA ARG A 545 10.75 -10.24 33.85
C ARG A 545 11.79 -9.11 33.77
N GLY A 546 11.42 -7.98 33.19
CA GLY A 546 12.29 -6.78 33.15
C GLY A 546 12.30 -6.03 34.48
N SER A 547 13.41 -5.35 34.80
CA SER A 547 13.53 -4.55 36.03
C SER A 547 13.03 -3.11 35.80
N ALA A 548 11.72 -2.91 35.94
CA ALA A 548 11.11 -1.59 35.78
C ALA A 548 11.73 -0.54 36.72
N ARG A 549 12.07 -0.94 37.96
CA ARG A 549 12.69 -0.06 38.96
C ARG A 549 14.06 0.42 38.52
N LEU A 550 14.90 -0.48 37.98
CA LEU A 550 16.22 -0.10 37.47
C LEU A 550 16.10 0.89 36.31
N GLY A 551 15.19 0.62 35.37
CA GLY A 551 14.96 1.52 34.23
C GLY A 551 14.57 2.93 34.67
N VAL A 552 13.61 3.03 35.60
CA VAL A 552 13.12 4.31 36.11
C VAL A 552 14.19 5.04 36.92
N LEU A 553 14.90 4.36 37.82
CA LEU A 553 15.99 4.96 38.60
C LEU A 553 17.12 5.46 37.70
N ALA A 554 17.55 4.66 36.72
CA ALA A 554 18.56 5.07 35.75
C ALA A 554 18.10 6.27 34.92
N GLY A 555 16.82 6.29 34.53
CA GLY A 555 16.22 7.41 33.81
C GLY A 555 16.15 8.70 34.63
N LEU A 556 15.76 8.62 35.90
CA LEU A 556 15.72 9.77 36.82
C LEU A 556 17.13 10.33 37.08
N LEU A 557 18.11 9.45 37.31
CA LEU A 557 19.52 9.86 37.46
C LEU A 557 20.05 10.51 36.18
N GLY A 558 19.73 9.95 35.01
CA GLY A 558 20.06 10.57 33.73
C GLY A 558 19.41 11.95 33.58
N GLY A 559 18.12 12.08 33.90
CA GLY A 559 17.41 13.35 33.91
C GLY A 559 18.06 14.40 34.83
N ALA A 560 18.55 14.00 36.01
CA ALA A 560 19.30 14.89 36.90
C ALA A 560 20.62 15.37 36.29
N VAL A 561 21.37 14.48 35.62
CA VAL A 561 22.61 14.85 34.88
C VAL A 561 22.30 15.85 33.76
N TRP A 562 21.23 15.61 33.00
CA TRP A 562 20.77 16.55 31.99
C TRP A 562 20.38 17.91 32.60
N GLY A 563 19.68 17.92 33.74
CA GLY A 563 19.26 19.16 34.41
C GLY A 563 20.43 20.08 34.77
N VAL A 564 21.57 19.52 35.20
CA VAL A 564 22.80 20.31 35.43
C VAL A 564 23.28 20.99 34.15
N VAL A 565 23.28 20.26 33.02
CA VAL A 565 23.68 20.81 31.72
C VAL A 565 22.70 21.89 31.25
N ALA A 566 21.40 21.67 31.41
CA ALA A 566 20.36 22.62 31.01
C ALA A 566 20.44 23.94 31.80
N VAL A 567 20.72 23.88 33.10
CA VAL A 567 20.95 25.08 33.92
C VAL A 567 22.18 25.86 33.43
N VAL A 568 23.29 25.17 33.13
CA VAL A 568 24.49 25.82 32.58
C VAL A 568 24.19 26.51 31.25
N LEU A 569 23.49 25.83 30.34
CA LEU A 569 23.07 26.41 29.05
C LEU A 569 22.21 27.65 29.24
N THR A 570 21.28 27.62 30.20
CA THR A 570 20.39 28.75 30.54
C THR A 570 21.16 29.97 31.04
N LEU A 571 22.16 29.76 31.90
CA LEU A 571 22.99 30.85 32.45
C LEU A 571 23.85 31.56 31.39
N THR A 572 24.12 30.88 30.27
CA THR A 572 24.98 31.40 29.19
C THR A 572 24.22 31.95 27.97
N ALA A 573 22.89 31.79 27.93
CA ALA A 573 22.10 32.12 26.75
C ALA A 573 21.55 33.56 26.78
N GLY A 574 21.44 34.19 25.61
CA GLY A 574 20.78 35.49 25.44
C GLY A 574 19.26 35.40 25.59
N SER A 575 18.60 36.56 25.73
CA SER A 575 17.15 36.67 25.99
C SER A 575 16.27 36.84 24.74
N THR A 576 16.83 36.77 23.53
CA THR A 576 16.05 36.93 22.29
C THR A 576 15.31 35.63 21.91
N PRO A 577 14.19 35.69 21.16
CA PRO A 577 13.47 34.50 20.70
C PRO A 577 14.33 33.52 19.88
N GLU A 578 15.28 34.04 19.11
CA GLU A 578 16.23 33.24 18.34
C GLU A 578 17.22 32.53 19.28
N ALA A 579 17.75 33.24 20.28
CA ALA A 579 18.63 32.68 21.29
C ALA A 579 17.92 31.59 22.11
N ALA A 580 16.63 31.78 22.44
CA ALA A 580 15.80 30.79 23.10
C ALA A 580 15.58 29.53 22.23
N THR A 581 15.42 29.70 20.92
CA THR A 581 15.32 28.59 19.96
C THR A 581 16.60 27.77 19.88
N VAL A 582 17.76 28.44 19.79
CA VAL A 582 19.08 27.78 19.79
C VAL A 582 19.37 27.09 21.12
N ARG A 583 19.03 27.72 22.26
CA ARG A 583 19.13 27.11 23.59
C ARG A 583 18.32 25.82 23.67
N ALA A 584 17.04 25.86 23.30
CA ALA A 584 16.16 24.70 23.32
C ALA A 584 16.69 23.56 22.43
N ALA A 585 17.28 23.88 21.27
CA ALA A 585 17.91 22.88 20.41
C ALA A 585 19.09 22.18 21.10
N TRP A 586 19.97 22.93 21.78
CA TRP A 586 21.07 22.36 22.54
C TRP A 586 20.60 21.53 23.75
N GLU A 587 19.55 21.95 24.44
CA GLU A 587 18.94 21.17 25.51
C GLU A 587 18.45 19.81 25.00
N LEU A 588 17.78 19.78 23.84
CA LEU A 588 17.31 18.54 23.21
C LEU A 588 18.47 17.62 22.80
N VAL A 589 19.55 18.18 22.26
CA VAL A 589 20.79 17.43 21.96
C VAL A 589 21.40 16.87 23.25
N ALA A 590 21.42 17.64 24.33
CA ALA A 590 21.90 17.19 25.64
C ALA A 590 21.04 16.05 26.20
N VAL A 591 19.70 16.13 26.11
CA VAL A 591 18.80 15.02 26.50
C VAL A 591 19.17 13.77 25.71
N PHE A 592 19.33 13.88 24.39
CA PHE A 592 19.67 12.73 23.55
C PHE A 592 21.02 12.12 23.89
N ALA A 593 22.05 12.94 24.13
CA ALA A 593 23.37 12.45 24.56
C ALA A 593 23.28 11.67 25.89
N VAL A 594 22.48 12.17 26.84
CA VAL A 594 22.22 11.47 28.11
C VAL A 594 21.42 10.18 27.88
N GLN A 595 20.43 10.17 26.98
CA GLN A 595 19.71 8.94 26.61
C GLN A 595 20.68 7.88 26.08
N VAL A 596 21.62 8.24 25.20
CA VAL A 596 22.64 7.30 24.67
C VAL A 596 23.52 6.76 25.81
N LEU A 597 24.01 7.63 26.69
CA LEU A 597 24.83 7.21 27.83
C LEU A 597 24.09 6.23 28.75
N VAL A 598 22.86 6.58 29.15
CA VAL A 598 22.01 5.76 30.01
C VAL A 598 21.68 4.43 29.33
N ALA A 599 21.34 4.45 28.04
CA ALA A 599 21.06 3.25 27.27
C ALA A 599 22.25 2.29 27.25
N VAL A 600 23.47 2.78 26.98
CA VAL A 600 24.70 1.94 26.97
C VAL A 600 24.96 1.35 28.35
N VAL A 601 24.83 2.13 29.42
CA VAL A 601 25.04 1.66 30.80
C VAL A 601 24.00 0.61 31.19
N VAL A 602 22.73 0.86 30.92
CA VAL A 602 21.62 -0.05 31.27
C VAL A 602 21.65 -1.31 30.43
N ALA A 603 21.89 -1.23 29.12
CA ALA A 603 21.96 -2.39 28.22
C ALA A 603 23.14 -3.33 28.52
N ARG A 604 24.20 -2.83 29.17
CA ARG A 604 25.29 -3.67 29.68
C ARG A 604 24.93 -4.43 30.97
N ARG A 605 23.87 -4.03 31.66
CA ARG A 605 23.48 -4.57 32.97
C ARG A 605 22.09 -5.23 32.97
N SER A 606 21.29 -5.02 31.93
CA SER A 606 19.91 -5.47 31.83
C SER A 606 19.48 -5.65 30.37
N GLU A 607 18.26 -6.13 30.17
CA GLU A 607 17.66 -6.28 28.84
C GLU A 607 17.40 -4.93 28.18
N VAL A 608 17.37 -4.93 26.83
CA VAL A 608 17.04 -3.76 26.00
C VAL A 608 15.70 -3.11 26.37
N VAL A 609 14.74 -3.89 26.86
CA VAL A 609 13.44 -3.38 27.35
C VAL A 609 13.61 -2.41 28.52
N THR A 610 14.55 -2.70 29.43
CA THR A 610 14.87 -1.81 30.56
C THR A 610 15.55 -0.54 30.08
N ALA A 611 16.42 -0.64 29.07
CA ALA A 611 17.07 0.52 28.46
C ALA A 611 16.06 1.44 27.76
N LEU A 612 15.08 0.88 27.03
CA LEU A 612 14.00 1.66 26.41
C LEU A 612 13.16 2.42 27.45
N LEU A 613 12.82 1.77 28.57
CA LEU A 613 12.12 2.45 29.68
C LEU A 613 13.00 3.56 30.28
N ALA A 614 14.30 3.31 30.46
CA ALA A 614 15.21 4.31 31.02
C ALA A 614 15.32 5.55 30.12
N THR A 615 15.52 5.37 28.81
CA THR A 615 15.60 6.50 27.86
C THR A 615 14.29 7.25 27.70
N TRP A 616 13.15 6.55 27.79
CA TRP A 616 11.83 7.19 27.87
C TRP A 616 11.73 8.12 29.09
N VAL A 617 12.12 7.64 30.27
CA VAL A 617 12.09 8.43 31.51
C VAL A 617 13.05 9.62 31.42
N VAL A 618 14.26 9.45 30.85
CA VAL A 618 15.15 10.60 30.58
C VAL A 618 14.47 11.63 29.69
N GLY A 619 13.81 11.19 28.60
CA GLY A 619 13.09 12.09 27.69
C GLY A 619 11.91 12.80 28.36
N LEU A 620 11.20 12.11 29.26
CA LEU A 620 10.09 12.68 30.02
C LEU A 620 10.58 13.74 31.02
N VAL A 621 11.65 13.45 31.77
CA VAL A 621 12.26 14.42 32.70
C VAL A 621 12.83 15.61 31.92
N GLY A 622 13.49 15.37 30.79
CA GLY A 622 13.99 16.40 29.89
C GLY A 622 12.87 17.31 29.39
N CYS A 623 11.75 16.74 28.95
CA CYS A 623 10.56 17.51 28.55
C CYS A 623 10.05 18.41 29.68
N LEU A 624 9.82 17.85 30.86
CA LEU A 624 9.28 18.61 31.99
C LEU A 624 10.25 19.70 32.46
N GLY A 625 11.56 19.42 32.42
CA GLY A 625 12.58 20.40 32.75
C GLY A 625 12.69 21.52 31.72
N THR A 626 12.63 21.21 30.42
CA THR A 626 12.64 22.23 29.35
C THR A 626 11.41 23.12 29.47
N TRP A 627 10.23 22.57 29.80
CA TRP A 627 9.08 23.39 30.16
C TRP A 627 9.39 24.28 31.37
N ALA A 628 9.90 23.73 32.46
CA ALA A 628 10.20 24.54 33.66
C ALA A 628 11.21 25.68 33.40
N LEU A 629 12.17 25.50 32.49
CA LEU A 629 13.17 26.51 32.14
C LEU A 629 12.66 27.58 31.17
N HIS A 630 11.72 27.23 30.30
CA HIS A 630 11.22 28.10 29.24
C HIS A 630 9.83 28.70 29.53
N LEU A 631 9.12 28.23 30.55
CA LEU A 631 7.74 28.62 30.86
C LEU A 631 7.67 29.95 31.61
N ALA A 632 7.01 30.94 31.01
CA ALA A 632 6.58 32.18 31.64
C ALA A 632 5.11 32.45 31.28
N ASP A 633 4.27 32.79 32.26
CA ASP A 633 2.84 33.07 32.05
C ASP A 633 2.08 31.98 31.26
N TRP A 634 2.38 30.70 31.53
CA TRP A 634 1.82 29.54 30.83
C TRP A 634 2.16 29.44 29.33
N GLN A 635 3.17 30.21 28.88
CA GLN A 635 3.69 30.21 27.53
C GLN A 635 5.18 29.89 27.55
N VAL A 636 5.70 29.34 26.46
CA VAL A 636 7.14 29.12 26.29
C VAL A 636 7.68 30.05 25.21
N ASP A 637 8.93 30.48 25.38
CA ASP A 637 9.66 31.40 24.50
C ASP A 637 10.18 30.74 23.20
N SER A 638 10.02 29.42 23.03
CA SER A 638 10.55 28.64 21.89
C SER A 638 9.57 27.57 21.41
N VAL A 639 9.43 27.44 20.08
CA VAL A 639 8.59 26.39 19.46
C VAL A 639 9.15 24.99 19.76
N LEU A 640 10.48 24.83 19.84
CA LEU A 640 11.13 23.57 20.20
C LEU A 640 10.85 23.18 21.67
N ALA A 641 10.83 24.18 22.56
CA ALA A 641 10.51 23.99 23.97
C ALA A 641 9.03 23.68 24.22
N ALA A 642 8.14 24.06 23.31
CA ALA A 642 6.72 23.74 23.44
C ALA A 642 6.44 22.23 23.35
N ARG A 643 7.17 21.52 22.48
CA ARG A 643 6.86 20.13 22.14
C ARG A 643 8.05 19.15 22.19
N PRO A 644 8.96 19.22 23.18
CA PRO A 644 10.14 18.35 23.24
C PRO A 644 9.78 16.86 23.24
N PHE A 645 8.65 16.49 23.88
CA PHE A 645 8.17 15.11 23.94
C PHE A 645 7.66 14.55 22.61
N GLN A 646 7.56 15.36 21.55
CA GLN A 646 7.24 14.88 20.20
C GLN A 646 8.39 14.09 19.58
N VAL A 647 9.64 14.40 19.94
CA VAL A 647 10.84 13.83 19.29
C VAL A 647 11.70 13.02 20.27
N LEU A 648 11.79 13.46 21.53
CA LEU A 648 12.62 12.79 22.55
C LEU A 648 12.31 11.29 22.76
N PRO A 649 11.05 10.81 22.68
CA PRO A 649 10.77 9.38 22.75
C PRO A 649 11.40 8.58 21.61
N VAL A 650 11.33 9.08 20.37
CA VAL A 650 11.90 8.42 19.18
C VAL A 650 13.43 8.40 19.28
N LEU A 651 14.04 9.52 19.67
CA LEU A 651 15.47 9.59 19.97
C LEU A 651 15.88 8.62 21.08
N GLY A 652 15.04 8.45 22.10
CA GLY A 652 15.24 7.48 23.16
C GLY A 652 15.24 6.03 22.67
N VAL A 653 14.45 5.69 21.65
CA VAL A 653 14.49 4.37 20.98
C VAL A 653 15.80 4.20 20.24
N VAL A 654 16.23 5.19 19.46
CA VAL A 654 17.53 5.17 18.75
C VAL A 654 18.68 4.97 19.75
N ALA A 655 18.68 5.71 20.85
CA ALA A 655 19.65 5.56 21.93
C ALA A 655 19.65 4.14 22.52
N ALA A 656 18.47 3.56 22.78
CA ALA A 656 18.36 2.19 23.29
C ALA A 656 18.90 1.13 22.28
N LEU A 657 18.68 1.34 20.98
CA LEU A 657 19.24 0.47 19.93
C LEU A 657 20.78 0.58 19.87
N VAL A 658 21.33 1.78 19.99
CA VAL A 658 22.78 2.00 20.12
C VAL A 658 23.31 1.27 21.36
N GLY A 659 22.64 1.42 22.51
CA GLY A 659 23.00 0.70 23.74
C GLY A 659 23.00 -0.82 23.58
N ALA A 660 22.02 -1.37 22.83
CA ALA A 660 21.91 -2.79 22.55
C ALA A 660 23.12 -3.35 21.77
N VAL A 661 23.72 -2.57 20.86
CA VAL A 661 24.94 -2.98 20.13
C VAL A 661 26.12 -3.21 21.08
N PHE A 662 26.17 -2.48 22.19
CA PHE A 662 27.22 -2.60 23.21
C PHE A 662 26.86 -3.55 24.36
N SER A 663 25.72 -4.23 24.29
CA SER A 663 25.34 -5.24 25.28
C SER A 663 26.19 -6.51 25.12
N ARG A 664 26.54 -7.14 26.24
CA ARG A 664 27.13 -8.49 26.28
C ARG A 664 26.06 -9.49 26.70
N ASP A 665 26.32 -10.80 26.60
CA ASP A 665 25.41 -11.84 27.12
C ASP A 665 25.24 -11.64 28.64
N VAL A 666 24.15 -10.99 29.05
CA VAL A 666 23.92 -10.53 30.42
C VAL A 666 23.00 -11.48 31.16
N VAL A 667 23.42 -11.81 32.38
CA VAL A 667 22.70 -12.60 33.37
C VAL A 667 21.47 -11.83 33.86
N VAL A 668 20.29 -12.44 33.77
CA VAL A 668 18.99 -11.85 34.14
C VAL A 668 18.84 -11.79 35.67
N PRO A 669 18.75 -10.60 36.31
CA PRO A 669 18.42 -10.50 37.72
C PRO A 669 16.95 -10.82 37.97
N ARG A 670 16.64 -11.49 39.09
CA ARG A 670 15.27 -11.88 39.48
C ARG A 670 14.45 -10.72 40.05
N GLU A 671 13.18 -10.72 39.61
CA GLU A 671 11.92 -10.12 40.10
C GLU A 671 11.95 -8.98 41.16
N GLY A 672 11.43 -7.82 40.76
CA GLY A 672 10.82 -6.85 41.66
C GLY A 672 9.53 -6.28 41.04
N SER A 673 8.41 -6.32 41.77
CA SER A 673 7.13 -5.78 41.29
C SER A 673 7.24 -4.25 41.13
N GLY A 674 7.26 -3.80 39.89
CA GLY A 674 7.38 -2.38 39.51
C GLY A 674 6.10 -1.80 38.91
N ARG A 675 4.95 -2.49 39.01
CA ARG A 675 3.70 -2.10 38.33
C ARG A 675 3.23 -0.69 38.70
N VAL A 676 3.34 -0.31 39.97
CA VAL A 676 2.98 1.04 40.45
C VAL A 676 3.86 2.11 39.78
N VAL A 677 5.17 1.86 39.70
CA VAL A 677 6.11 2.79 39.07
C VAL A 677 5.82 2.93 37.56
N VAL A 678 5.54 1.81 36.88
CA VAL A 678 5.14 1.83 35.46
C VAL A 678 3.85 2.62 35.26
N ALA A 679 2.84 2.41 36.11
CA ALA A 679 1.58 3.15 36.04
C ALA A 679 1.79 4.66 36.22
N LEU A 680 2.63 5.08 37.18
CA LEU A 680 2.97 6.48 37.39
C LEU A 680 3.64 7.09 36.16
N VAL A 681 4.63 6.41 35.57
CA VAL A 681 5.30 6.87 34.33
C VAL A 681 4.28 7.03 33.20
N LEU A 682 3.34 6.11 33.04
CA LEU A 682 2.30 6.20 32.01
C LEU A 682 1.36 7.39 32.22
N VAL A 683 0.91 7.65 33.45
CA VAL A 683 0.03 8.78 33.76
C VAL A 683 0.72 10.11 33.44
N VAL A 684 1.97 10.30 33.92
CA VAL A 684 2.73 11.52 33.65
C VAL A 684 3.01 11.68 32.15
N SER A 685 3.34 10.59 31.46
CA SER A 685 3.54 10.60 30.01
C SER A 685 2.26 10.97 29.25
N ALA A 686 1.10 10.44 29.66
CA ALA A 686 -0.18 10.77 29.03
C ALA A 686 -0.51 12.25 29.16
N VAL A 687 -0.26 12.85 30.34
CA VAL A 687 -0.43 14.30 30.55
C VAL A 687 0.51 15.09 29.63
N ALA A 688 1.79 14.71 29.56
CA ALA A 688 2.78 15.39 28.71
C ALA A 688 2.49 15.25 27.19
N VAL A 689 1.87 14.14 26.79
CA VAL A 689 1.47 13.90 25.40
C VAL A 689 0.20 14.66 25.03
N VAL A 690 -0.74 14.85 25.96
CA VAL A 690 -2.03 15.50 25.68
C VAL A 690 -1.91 17.02 25.76
N TRP A 691 -1.22 17.52 26.78
CA TRP A 691 -1.10 18.95 27.08
C TRP A 691 0.28 19.51 26.71
N TRP A 692 0.35 20.74 26.20
CA TRP A 692 1.59 21.49 25.98
C TRP A 692 1.37 23.00 26.23
N PRO A 693 2.42 23.76 26.58
CA PRO A 693 2.36 25.22 26.62
C PRO A 693 2.42 25.84 25.21
N LYS A 694 1.73 26.96 24.99
CA LYS A 694 1.74 27.68 23.70
C LYS A 694 3.03 28.52 23.56
N ALA A 695 3.44 28.80 22.32
CA ALA A 695 4.63 29.59 22.01
C ALA A 695 4.31 30.76 21.04
N PRO A 696 3.40 31.68 21.39
CA PRO A 696 2.94 32.71 20.45
C PRO A 696 3.98 33.80 20.15
N GLN A 697 5.01 33.94 20.99
CA GLN A 697 6.11 34.90 20.82
C GLN A 697 7.40 34.26 20.31
N ALA A 698 7.37 32.96 19.98
CA ALA A 698 8.56 32.27 19.49
C ALA A 698 8.85 32.64 18.03
N ALA A 699 10.12 32.52 17.64
CA ALA A 699 10.54 32.69 16.25
C ALA A 699 9.76 31.73 15.34
N LEU A 700 9.27 32.26 14.21
CA LEU A 700 8.56 31.48 13.21
C LEU A 700 9.49 30.41 12.61
N LEU A 701 9.00 29.17 12.49
CA LEU A 701 9.73 28.07 11.85
C LEU A 701 9.54 28.02 10.33
N LEU A 702 8.63 28.83 9.80
CA LEU A 702 8.29 28.94 8.38
C LEU A 702 8.18 30.42 8.01
N PRO A 703 8.61 30.84 6.82
CA PRO A 703 8.42 32.21 6.33
C PRO A 703 6.93 32.50 6.08
N ASP A 704 6.52 33.77 6.20
CA ASP A 704 5.12 34.21 6.19
C ASP A 704 4.37 34.06 4.85
N ALA A 705 5.08 33.78 3.75
CA ALA A 705 4.52 33.28 2.50
C ALA A 705 5.69 32.82 1.63
N GLY A 706 5.54 31.68 0.94
CA GLY A 706 6.45 31.34 -0.15
C GLY A 706 6.37 32.37 -1.29
N PRO A 707 7.26 32.31 -2.28
CA PRO A 707 7.10 33.10 -3.51
C PRO A 707 5.68 32.93 -4.06
N GLU A 708 5.13 34.01 -4.60
CA GLU A 708 3.79 34.01 -5.22
C GLU A 708 3.72 32.87 -6.23
N GLN A 709 2.84 31.91 -5.99
CA GLN A 709 2.67 30.76 -6.86
C GLN A 709 1.89 31.21 -8.09
N VAL A 710 2.61 31.55 -9.17
CA VAL A 710 2.00 31.96 -10.44
C VAL A 710 1.50 30.72 -11.19
N VAL A 711 0.32 30.81 -11.79
CA VAL A 711 -0.26 29.76 -12.67
C VAL A 711 0.71 29.41 -13.80
N ASP A 712 0.91 28.12 -14.06
CA ASP A 712 1.59 27.65 -15.26
C ASP A 712 0.67 27.86 -16.47
N VAL A 713 0.92 28.92 -17.22
CA VAL A 713 0.03 29.37 -18.29
C VAL A 713 -0.06 28.34 -19.42
N ASP A 714 1.03 27.62 -19.72
CA ASP A 714 1.07 26.66 -20.82
C ASP A 714 0.22 25.43 -20.50
N GLU A 715 0.39 24.87 -19.30
CA GLU A 715 -0.41 23.74 -18.84
C GLU A 715 -1.86 24.14 -18.55
N ALA A 716 -2.10 25.37 -18.10
CA ALA A 716 -3.45 25.89 -17.91
C ALA A 716 -4.22 26.02 -19.23
N VAL A 717 -3.57 26.47 -20.32
CA VAL A 717 -4.18 26.52 -21.66
C VAL A 717 -4.45 25.12 -22.19
N ASN A 718 -3.53 24.18 -21.98
CA ASN A 718 -3.72 22.78 -22.33
C ASN A 718 -4.93 22.17 -21.60
N THR A 719 -5.04 22.40 -20.29
CA THR A 719 -6.19 22.03 -19.46
C THR A 719 -7.48 22.68 -19.97
N TRP A 720 -7.46 23.97 -20.30
CA TRP A 720 -8.59 24.68 -20.86
C TRP A 720 -9.08 24.07 -22.18
N ALA A 721 -8.15 23.74 -23.07
CA ALA A 721 -8.45 23.12 -24.35
C ALA A 721 -9.16 21.77 -24.16
N TYR A 722 -8.62 20.90 -23.29
CA TYR A 722 -9.23 19.60 -22.97
C TYR A 722 -10.52 19.70 -22.16
N GLY A 723 -10.67 20.73 -21.31
CA GLY A 723 -11.86 20.93 -20.48
C GLY A 723 -13.11 21.42 -21.22
N GLY A 724 -13.05 21.47 -22.56
CA GLY A 724 -14.14 21.86 -23.46
C GLY A 724 -13.85 23.13 -24.27
N GLY A 725 -12.77 23.85 -23.98
CA GLY A 725 -12.41 25.07 -24.71
C GLY A 725 -12.15 24.83 -26.19
N PHE A 726 -11.47 23.73 -26.53
CA PHE A 726 -11.22 23.37 -27.94
C PHE A 726 -12.50 22.97 -28.67
N ASP A 727 -13.43 22.27 -27.99
CA ASP A 727 -14.74 21.94 -28.57
C ASP A 727 -15.54 23.21 -28.88
N ARG A 728 -15.50 24.22 -28.00
CA ARG A 728 -16.11 25.54 -28.26
C ARG A 728 -15.47 26.21 -29.45
N TYR A 729 -14.14 26.22 -29.51
CA TYR A 729 -13.38 26.77 -30.62
C TYR A 729 -13.77 26.09 -31.95
N THR A 730 -13.72 24.76 -32.03
CA THR A 730 -14.06 24.01 -33.25
C THR A 730 -15.52 24.18 -33.64
N ALA A 731 -16.45 24.25 -32.68
CA ALA A 731 -17.86 24.50 -32.97
C ALA A 731 -18.09 25.87 -33.61
N VAL A 732 -17.41 26.91 -33.12
CA VAL A 732 -17.46 28.26 -33.69
C VAL A 732 -16.86 28.29 -35.10
N VAL A 733 -15.67 27.72 -35.29
CA VAL A 733 -14.99 27.68 -36.59
C VAL A 733 -15.81 26.89 -37.62
N ASN A 734 -16.36 25.74 -37.26
CA ASN A 734 -17.19 24.94 -38.16
C ASN A 734 -18.50 25.64 -38.53
N ALA A 735 -19.11 26.35 -37.58
CA ALA A 735 -20.31 27.14 -37.85
C ALA A 735 -20.00 28.32 -38.78
N ASN A 736 -18.85 28.96 -38.60
CA ASN A 736 -18.38 30.03 -39.47
C ASN A 736 -18.05 29.52 -40.89
N ASP A 737 -17.33 28.41 -41.03
CA ASP A 737 -17.03 27.79 -42.33
C ASP A 737 -18.30 27.36 -43.09
N ALA A 738 -19.33 26.89 -42.36
CA ALA A 738 -20.62 26.56 -42.95
C ALA A 738 -21.31 27.78 -43.59
N VAL A 739 -21.14 28.98 -43.01
CA VAL A 739 -21.63 30.23 -43.60
C VAL A 739 -20.96 30.50 -44.94
N PHE A 740 -19.64 30.37 -45.03
CA PHE A 740 -18.91 30.56 -46.30
C PHE A 740 -19.29 29.54 -47.38
N LYS A 741 -19.51 28.29 -46.98
CA LYS A 741 -20.02 27.25 -47.89
C LYS A 741 -21.44 27.57 -48.37
N ALA A 742 -22.30 28.09 -47.50
CA ALA A 742 -23.63 28.53 -47.87
C ALA A 742 -23.60 29.72 -48.84
N PHE A 743 -22.70 30.69 -48.61
CA PHE A 743 -22.46 31.78 -49.56
C PHE A 743 -22.00 31.27 -50.93
N ALA A 744 -21.07 30.31 -50.96
CA ALA A 744 -20.59 29.73 -52.22
C ALA A 744 -21.68 28.92 -52.97
N ALA A 745 -22.68 28.39 -52.25
CA ALA A 745 -23.80 27.67 -52.82
C ALA A 745 -24.94 28.59 -53.29
N GLU A 746 -24.87 29.90 -52.99
CA GLU A 746 -25.88 30.91 -53.33
C GLU A 746 -27.31 30.55 -52.87
N ASP A 747 -27.46 29.79 -51.78
CA ASP A 747 -28.76 29.39 -51.21
C ASP A 747 -29.15 30.32 -50.03
N PRO A 748 -30.12 31.24 -50.21
CA PRO A 748 -30.49 32.21 -49.17
C PRO A 748 -31.03 31.58 -47.88
N ALA A 749 -31.73 30.44 -47.98
CA ALA A 749 -32.30 29.76 -46.83
C ALA A 749 -31.18 29.10 -46.00
N LEU A 750 -30.23 28.47 -46.68
CA LEU A 750 -29.06 27.86 -46.05
C LEU A 750 -28.13 28.91 -45.42
N ILE A 751 -27.95 30.07 -46.08
CA ILE A 751 -27.18 31.20 -45.53
C ILE A 751 -27.82 31.71 -44.24
N LEU A 752 -29.13 31.93 -44.24
CA LEU A 752 -29.86 32.39 -43.06
C LEU A 752 -29.70 31.40 -41.88
N GLU A 753 -29.87 30.10 -42.14
CA GLU A 753 -29.73 29.05 -41.12
C GLU A 753 -28.31 28.99 -40.56
N THR A 754 -27.29 29.01 -41.43
CA THR A 754 -25.89 28.92 -41.02
C THR A 754 -25.42 30.16 -40.29
N CYS A 755 -25.88 31.36 -40.67
CA CYS A 755 -25.59 32.60 -39.95
C CYS A 755 -26.22 32.63 -38.55
N ASP A 756 -27.48 32.16 -38.42
CA ASP A 756 -28.13 32.04 -37.11
C ASP A 756 -27.39 31.05 -36.20
N ARG A 757 -26.94 29.93 -36.78
CA ARG A 757 -26.13 28.92 -36.09
C ARG A 757 -24.77 29.46 -35.66
N ALA A 758 -24.07 30.20 -36.53
CA ALA A 758 -22.77 30.81 -36.23
C ALA A 758 -22.88 31.81 -35.07
N ARG A 759 -23.91 32.65 -35.08
CA ARG A 759 -24.23 33.56 -33.97
C ARG A 759 -24.45 32.79 -32.66
N ALA A 760 -25.34 31.81 -32.66
CA ALA A 760 -25.66 31.04 -31.46
C ALA A 760 -24.43 30.31 -30.88
N ARG A 761 -23.57 29.75 -31.73
CA ARG A 761 -22.32 29.09 -31.29
C ARG A 761 -21.30 30.09 -30.74
N ALA A 762 -21.19 31.28 -31.32
CA ALA A 762 -20.31 32.33 -30.83
C ALA A 762 -20.76 32.86 -29.47
N GLU A 763 -22.07 33.05 -29.27
CA GLU A 763 -22.64 33.44 -27.97
C GLU A 763 -22.44 32.35 -26.90
N GLU A 764 -22.68 31.08 -27.25
CA GLU A 764 -22.43 29.94 -26.35
C GLU A 764 -20.95 29.85 -25.95
N ALA A 765 -20.04 30.10 -26.91
CA ALA A 765 -18.61 30.11 -26.68
C ALA A 765 -18.15 31.31 -25.83
N ALA A 766 -18.80 32.47 -25.96
CA ALA A 766 -18.52 33.66 -25.16
C ALA A 766 -18.95 33.50 -23.69
N ALA A 767 -19.95 32.65 -23.42
CA ALA A 767 -20.39 32.32 -22.07
C ALA A 767 -19.52 31.23 -21.37
N PHE A 768 -18.63 30.57 -22.11
CA PHE A 768 -17.70 29.58 -21.56
C PHE A 768 -16.52 30.27 -20.86
N PRO A 769 -15.92 29.68 -19.78
CA PRO A 769 -14.75 30.26 -19.14
C PRO A 769 -13.64 30.60 -20.13
N GLU A 770 -12.98 31.73 -19.91
CA GLU A 770 -11.95 32.23 -20.81
C GLU A 770 -10.65 31.41 -20.71
N PRO A 771 -9.85 31.36 -21.78
CA PRO A 771 -8.51 30.81 -21.70
C PRO A 771 -7.68 31.52 -20.61
N PRO A 772 -6.94 30.79 -19.76
CA PRO A 772 -6.18 31.38 -18.66
C PRO A 772 -4.98 32.23 -19.13
N SER A 773 -4.51 32.04 -20.37
CA SER A 773 -3.50 32.90 -20.98
C SER A 773 -4.10 34.23 -21.43
N PRO A 774 -3.58 35.40 -20.97
CA PRO A 774 -4.07 36.71 -21.39
C PRO A 774 -3.99 36.94 -22.91
N GLU A 775 -3.03 36.35 -23.59
CA GLU A 775 -2.87 36.48 -25.05
C GLU A 775 -3.91 35.64 -25.81
N VAL A 776 -4.10 34.38 -25.38
CA VAL A 776 -5.13 33.49 -25.95
C VAL A 776 -6.52 34.06 -25.69
N ALA A 777 -6.81 34.53 -24.47
CA ALA A 777 -8.08 35.15 -24.11
C ALA A 777 -8.38 36.40 -24.95
N ARG A 778 -7.38 37.23 -25.22
CA ARG A 778 -7.54 38.46 -26.01
C ARG A 778 -7.98 38.17 -27.44
N THR A 779 -7.26 37.27 -28.13
CA THR A 779 -7.58 36.89 -29.52
C THR A 779 -8.91 36.13 -29.58
N TRP A 780 -9.18 35.24 -28.62
CA TRP A 780 -10.45 34.53 -28.50
C TRP A 780 -11.64 35.48 -28.38
N LYS A 781 -11.58 36.42 -27.43
CA LYS A 781 -12.62 37.45 -27.25
C LYS A 781 -12.80 38.32 -28.47
N ALA A 782 -11.71 38.78 -29.08
CA ALA A 782 -11.76 39.62 -30.27
C ALA A 782 -12.47 38.88 -31.43
N GLY A 783 -12.15 37.60 -31.62
CA GLY A 783 -12.81 36.77 -32.63
C GLY A 783 -14.31 36.61 -32.39
N LEU A 784 -14.71 36.30 -31.16
CA LEU A 784 -16.14 36.16 -30.80
C LEU A 784 -16.89 37.49 -30.89
N ALA A 785 -16.28 38.59 -30.44
CA ALA A 785 -16.85 39.93 -30.47
C ALA A 785 -17.02 40.46 -31.90
N ALA A 786 -16.19 40.02 -32.85
CA ALA A 786 -16.37 40.31 -34.27
C ALA A 786 -17.44 39.42 -34.93
N LEU A 787 -17.48 38.14 -34.56
CA LEU A 787 -18.38 37.16 -35.18
C LEU A 787 -19.85 37.38 -34.82
N VAL A 788 -20.17 37.71 -33.55
CA VAL A 788 -21.56 37.85 -33.09
C VAL A 788 -22.31 38.98 -33.84
N PRO A 789 -21.75 40.20 -33.97
CA PRO A 789 -22.36 41.25 -34.80
C PRO A 789 -22.41 40.88 -36.28
N GLY A 790 -21.33 40.31 -36.84
CA GLY A 790 -21.27 39.94 -38.25
C GLY A 790 -22.34 38.90 -38.64
N ALA A 791 -22.49 37.85 -37.83
CA ALA A 791 -23.52 36.84 -37.99
C ALA A 791 -24.94 37.39 -37.75
N SER A 792 -25.10 38.33 -36.81
CA SER A 792 -26.37 39.01 -36.57
C SER A 792 -26.83 39.84 -37.76
N GLU A 793 -25.93 40.61 -38.38
CA GLU A 793 -26.25 41.37 -39.61
C GLU A 793 -26.55 40.44 -40.78
N CYS A 794 -25.83 39.32 -40.93
CA CYS A 794 -26.17 38.30 -41.92
C CYS A 794 -27.61 37.79 -41.75
N VAL A 795 -28.03 37.45 -40.52
CA VAL A 795 -29.40 37.01 -40.25
C VAL A 795 -30.42 38.08 -40.65
N LYS A 796 -30.16 39.37 -40.39
CA LYS A 796 -31.09 40.44 -40.74
C LYS A 796 -31.18 40.64 -42.27
N ILE A 797 -30.04 40.66 -42.97
CA ILE A 797 -29.96 40.80 -44.43
C ILE A 797 -30.77 39.69 -45.12
N TYR A 798 -30.55 38.43 -44.74
CA TYR A 798 -31.18 37.29 -45.41
C TYR A 798 -32.60 36.97 -44.93
N ARG A 799 -33.06 37.53 -43.79
CA ARG A 799 -34.44 37.38 -43.29
C ARG A 799 -35.38 38.48 -43.78
N GLY A 800 -34.90 39.72 -43.87
CA GLY A 800 -35.76 40.89 -44.10
C GLY A 800 -35.22 41.92 -45.09
N GLY A 801 -34.03 41.73 -45.65
CA GLY A 801 -33.39 42.70 -46.56
C GLY A 801 -32.89 43.98 -45.89
N GLU A 802 -32.98 44.08 -44.55
CA GLU A 802 -32.54 45.22 -43.75
C GLU A 802 -31.31 44.80 -42.93
N GLY A 803 -30.12 45.30 -43.24
CA GLY A 803 -28.90 45.03 -42.47
C GLY A 803 -27.66 45.62 -43.14
N ASP A 804 -26.57 45.74 -42.38
CA ASP A 804 -25.32 46.35 -42.86
C ASP A 804 -24.36 45.28 -43.40
N SER A 805 -24.26 45.21 -44.74
CA SER A 805 -23.37 44.25 -45.42
C SER A 805 -21.90 44.47 -45.11
N GLN A 806 -21.48 45.71 -44.80
CA GLN A 806 -20.10 46.02 -44.47
C GLN A 806 -19.75 45.46 -43.09
N VAL A 807 -20.62 45.68 -42.10
CA VAL A 807 -20.47 45.12 -40.74
C VAL A 807 -20.49 43.59 -40.77
N MET A 808 -21.36 43.00 -41.60
CA MET A 808 -21.37 41.54 -41.83
C MET A 808 -20.01 41.03 -42.32
N VAL A 809 -19.50 41.61 -43.42
CA VAL A 809 -18.25 41.16 -44.06
C VAL A 809 -17.05 41.38 -43.15
N ASP A 810 -16.95 42.54 -42.51
CA ASP A 810 -15.84 42.89 -41.63
C ASP A 810 -15.84 42.00 -40.38
N GLY A 811 -17.02 41.75 -39.79
CA GLY A 811 -17.17 40.85 -38.64
C GLY A 811 -16.68 39.43 -38.93
N PHE A 812 -17.06 38.85 -40.07
CA PHE A 812 -16.61 37.51 -40.45
C PHE A 812 -15.09 37.44 -40.77
N LYS A 813 -14.54 38.45 -41.45
CA LYS A 813 -13.09 38.51 -41.77
C LYS A 813 -12.23 38.66 -40.52
N GLU A 814 -12.62 39.57 -39.64
CA GLU A 814 -11.92 39.79 -38.37
C GLU A 814 -12.00 38.55 -37.49
N ALA A 815 -13.18 37.90 -37.43
CA ALA A 815 -13.35 36.65 -36.70
C ALA A 815 -12.39 35.54 -37.19
N ILE A 816 -12.24 35.35 -38.51
CA ILE A 816 -11.28 34.37 -39.06
C ILE A 816 -9.85 34.70 -38.62
N THR A 817 -9.47 35.97 -38.69
CA THR A 817 -8.11 36.42 -38.37
C THR A 817 -7.79 36.17 -36.91
N GLN A 818 -8.67 36.59 -36.01
CA GLN A 818 -8.49 36.46 -34.57
C GLN A 818 -8.55 35.00 -34.10
N LEU A 819 -9.51 34.21 -34.59
CA LEU A 819 -9.60 32.78 -34.25
C LEU A 819 -8.40 31.98 -34.77
N GLY A 820 -7.87 32.32 -35.95
CA GLY A 820 -6.63 31.73 -36.46
C GLY A 820 -5.42 32.01 -35.57
N GLN A 821 -5.32 33.22 -35.01
CA GLN A 821 -4.30 33.56 -34.01
C GLN A 821 -4.52 32.78 -32.71
N THR A 822 -5.76 32.65 -32.24
CA THR A 822 -6.09 31.86 -31.05
C THR A 822 -5.61 30.42 -31.19
N LEU A 823 -5.88 29.75 -32.32
CA LEU A 823 -5.41 28.37 -32.57
C LEU A 823 -3.89 28.26 -32.58
N THR A 824 -3.20 29.24 -33.17
CA THR A 824 -1.74 29.28 -33.20
C THR A 824 -1.17 29.34 -31.79
N LEU A 825 -1.71 30.21 -30.93
CA LEU A 825 -1.29 30.35 -29.53
C LEU A 825 -1.63 29.10 -28.70
N ILE A 826 -2.80 28.49 -28.91
CA ILE A 826 -3.16 27.23 -28.24
C ILE A 826 -2.16 26.12 -28.60
N ASN A 827 -1.79 25.99 -29.88
CA ASN A 827 -0.83 24.96 -30.31
C ASN A 827 0.56 25.23 -29.72
N GLN A 828 1.00 26.49 -29.66
CA GLN A 828 2.27 26.86 -29.04
C GLN A 828 2.32 26.52 -27.55
N ALA A 829 1.25 26.84 -26.81
CA ALA A 829 1.14 26.49 -25.39
C ALA A 829 1.16 24.96 -25.17
N ARG A 830 0.48 24.19 -26.03
CA ARG A 830 0.50 22.71 -25.97
C ARG A 830 1.88 22.14 -26.26
N GLU A 831 2.59 22.67 -27.26
CA GLU A 831 3.97 22.27 -27.55
C GLU A 831 4.91 22.63 -26.40
N ALA A 832 4.71 23.77 -25.74
CA ALA A 832 5.47 24.18 -24.56
C ALA A 832 5.19 23.25 -23.37
N ALA A 833 3.94 22.93 -23.08
CA ALA A 833 3.56 22.01 -21.98
C ALA A 833 4.12 20.58 -22.15
N THR A 834 4.37 20.14 -23.39
CA THR A 834 4.95 18.82 -23.67
C THR A 834 6.49 18.76 -23.57
N ARG A 835 7.16 19.92 -23.45
CA ARG A 835 8.63 20.02 -23.34
C ARG A 835 9.06 20.10 -21.89
#